data_AF-A0A956JWF3-F1
#
_entry.id   AF-A0A956JWF3-F1
#
_cell.length_a   1.000
_cell.length_b   1.000
_cell.length_c   1.000
_cell.angle_alpha   90.00
_cell.angle_beta   90.00
_cell.angle_gamma   90.00
#
_symmetry.space_group_name_H-M   'P 1'
#
loop_
_entity.id
_entity.type
_entity.pdbx_description
1 polymer ?
#
loop_
_entity_poly.entity_id
_entity_poly.type
_entity_poly.pdbx_seq_one_letter_code
_entity_poly.pdbx_strand_id
1 'polypeptide(L)'
;MVELTLPSQLRDRALRVPLSERHPGLQLDKYSAPSDQEGQREPLLEVCGAARSPELLAQLAHRRRAARDASPGRREVFNASTVSPLTLHLARTSALENVGLCLHPIYGFAYLPAAGLKGMTRAWATTRWLPLQSDRAAAERTLAEVFGWAPGAASSRQPAGAHAGAVCFHDAMPLSWPVLQLDISNNHHAAYYEQAQPPGDWDAPNPITFLTVQPGASFELELTARDALAGGDALALAREWLVAALTQLGAGAKTSTGYGVFRVDGSVVPPLPATRARRELEVELVTPAFLAGALQREADCTLRAATLRGLLRWWWRTMHVGHLSTEVLRDLEATLWGDTRQGAAIRVEATPAARAPSVAPFEREDIIADVGLPRPPDRKTSQGLTYHSYGMDEVRRGSRQRRFMVEPGARWTIVLSARTVDGIGRLEGTTITATDALGQAHAALSLLCSLGGVGSKARKGFGNLVLTGDALGRHECVARSAALRDTLRAGGARRTGDLAPNDLDTVIELGPIATPWTDVWYALDAIGTAAQAFAKTYKHRREKLALGLPRSIHRRPQDERLSVTQGRERIERHASPIHYRIDRAADGALVVRATMFPSPILPDLTRSVAMLTELRESLQRTLTAAIAGWRPPPPGRGDRGAAASGTARSGPLRGGGARGSATPAAPAAPPVPSLQGTTVKVRLVDERKPPKQKNKKWFVETLDGAVRGFIENSGQVRGGKPGDELSVHVKSQHGAEAIFEKR
;
A
#
# COMPACT_ATOMS: atom_id res chain seq x y z
N MET A 1 -6.06 20.85 -23.15
CA MET A 1 -6.67 21.46 -21.95
C MET A 1 -8.00 20.78 -21.77
N VAL A 2 -8.16 19.98 -20.71
CA VAL A 2 -9.49 19.41 -20.39
C VAL A 2 -10.32 20.54 -19.80
N GLU A 3 -11.45 20.86 -20.43
CA GLU A 3 -12.36 21.89 -19.93
C GLU A 3 -12.97 21.45 -18.60
N LEU A 4 -12.76 22.27 -17.56
CA LEU A 4 -13.56 22.21 -16.34
C LEU A 4 -15.03 22.43 -16.69
N THR A 5 -15.94 21.80 -15.95
CA THR A 5 -17.40 21.99 -16.12
C THR A 5 -17.87 23.42 -15.77
N LEU A 6 -16.95 24.33 -15.42
CA LEU A 6 -17.21 25.72 -15.08
C LEU A 6 -16.81 26.63 -16.25
N PRO A 7 -17.55 27.72 -16.50
CA PRO A 7 -17.14 28.77 -17.43
C PRO A 7 -15.73 29.27 -17.11
N SER A 8 -14.90 29.50 -18.14
CA SER A 8 -13.49 29.89 -18.01
C SER A 8 -13.26 31.08 -17.06
N GLN A 9 -14.10 32.11 -17.14
CA GLN A 9 -14.04 33.27 -16.25
C GLN A 9 -14.27 32.93 -14.77
N LEU A 10 -15.18 31.99 -14.48
CA LEU A 10 -15.46 31.56 -13.12
C LEU A 10 -14.32 30.71 -12.56
N ARG A 11 -13.78 29.81 -13.38
CA ARG A 11 -12.57 29.05 -13.05
C ARG A 11 -11.41 29.98 -12.70
N ASP A 12 -11.12 30.95 -13.56
CA ASP A 12 -9.96 31.83 -13.38
C ASP A 12 -10.11 32.69 -12.11
N ARG A 13 -11.34 33.05 -11.73
CA ARG A 13 -11.61 33.71 -10.45
C ARG A 13 -11.45 32.76 -9.26
N ALA A 14 -12.00 31.55 -9.34
CA ALA A 14 -11.88 30.55 -8.28
C ALA A 14 -10.42 30.15 -8.01
N LEU A 15 -9.61 30.01 -9.08
CA LEU A 15 -8.20 29.66 -8.98
C LEU A 15 -7.31 30.79 -8.43
N ARG A 16 -7.80 32.04 -8.35
CA ARG A 16 -7.08 33.15 -7.68
C ARG A 16 -7.16 33.06 -6.16
N VAL A 17 -8.16 32.39 -5.61
CA VAL A 17 -8.26 32.17 -4.16
C VAL A 17 -7.14 31.23 -3.73
N PRO A 18 -6.34 31.55 -2.70
CA PRO A 18 -5.31 30.65 -2.19
C PRO A 18 -5.90 29.29 -1.80
N LEU A 19 -5.19 28.19 -2.04
CA LEU A 19 -5.71 26.84 -1.75
C LEU A 19 -6.16 26.69 -0.29
N SER A 20 -5.41 27.29 0.64
CA SER A 20 -5.70 27.33 2.09
C SER A 20 -7.01 28.04 2.46
N GLU A 21 -7.64 28.74 1.51
CA GLU A 21 -8.90 29.47 1.70
C GLU A 21 -10.06 28.86 0.88
N ARG A 22 -9.79 27.86 0.04
CA ARG A 22 -10.82 27.21 -0.79
C ARG A 22 -11.62 26.20 0.00
N HIS A 23 -12.95 26.19 -0.18
CA HIS A 23 -13.84 25.19 0.40
C HIS A 23 -13.53 23.79 -0.15
N PRO A 24 -13.20 22.78 0.69
CA PRO A 24 -12.78 21.45 0.24
C PRO A 24 -13.79 20.76 -0.68
N GLY A 25 -15.09 20.87 -0.40
CA GLY A 25 -16.14 20.29 -1.23
C GLY A 25 -16.28 20.95 -2.60
N LEU A 26 -16.02 22.27 -2.70
CA LEU A 26 -16.03 22.96 -4.00
C LEU A 26 -14.77 22.64 -4.78
N GLN A 27 -13.63 22.54 -4.10
CA GLN A 27 -12.38 22.10 -4.71
C GLN A 27 -12.53 20.70 -5.34
N LEU A 28 -13.15 19.76 -4.62
CA LEU A 28 -13.41 18.40 -5.11
C LEU A 28 -14.43 18.38 -6.25
N ASP A 29 -15.61 18.96 -6.04
CA ASP A 29 -16.75 18.76 -6.95
C ASP A 29 -16.79 19.72 -8.14
N LYS A 30 -16.15 20.90 -8.03
CA LYS A 30 -16.31 22.02 -8.99
C LYS A 30 -15.00 22.53 -9.58
N TYR A 31 -13.90 22.53 -8.82
CA TYR A 31 -12.62 23.08 -9.28
C TYR A 31 -11.64 22.04 -9.81
N SER A 32 -11.91 20.75 -9.60
CA SER A 32 -11.10 19.64 -10.11
C SER A 32 -11.45 19.32 -11.56
N ALA A 33 -10.45 19.31 -12.44
CA ALA A 33 -10.65 18.99 -13.85
C ALA A 33 -10.80 17.47 -14.04
N PRO A 34 -11.69 17.00 -14.92
CA PRO A 34 -11.75 15.59 -15.28
C PRO A 34 -10.38 15.11 -15.77
N SER A 35 -9.95 13.95 -15.29
CA SER A 35 -8.74 13.30 -15.75
C SER A 35 -8.87 11.79 -15.61
N ASP A 36 -8.01 11.06 -16.32
CA ASP A 36 -7.83 9.63 -16.12
C ASP A 36 -7.30 9.33 -14.69
N GLN A 37 -7.35 8.06 -14.29
CA GLN A 37 -7.00 7.63 -12.92
C GLN A 37 -5.57 8.00 -12.52
N GLU A 38 -4.63 8.08 -13.48
CA GLU A 38 -3.26 8.55 -13.22
C GLU A 38 -3.20 10.07 -13.01
N GLY A 39 -3.97 10.86 -13.77
CA GLY A 39 -4.02 12.31 -13.66
C GLY A 39 -4.79 12.86 -12.44
N GLN A 40 -5.58 12.03 -11.76
CA GLN A 40 -6.41 12.46 -10.62
C GLN A 40 -5.58 12.77 -9.36
N ARG A 41 -4.33 12.30 -9.26
CA ARG A 41 -3.51 12.45 -8.06
C ARG A 41 -3.35 13.91 -7.60
N GLU A 42 -2.94 14.80 -8.51
CA GLU A 42 -2.68 16.22 -8.19
C GLU A 42 -3.95 16.93 -7.69
N PRO A 43 -5.10 16.87 -8.39
CA PRO A 43 -6.37 17.44 -7.91
C PRO A 43 -6.76 16.98 -6.50
N LEU A 44 -6.51 15.72 -6.16
CA LEU A 44 -6.82 15.20 -4.84
C LEU A 44 -5.86 15.65 -3.74
N LEU A 45 -4.60 15.89 -4.09
CA LEU A 45 -3.66 16.57 -3.20
C LEU A 45 -4.13 17.99 -2.88
N GLU A 46 -4.66 18.71 -3.88
CA GLU A 46 -5.24 20.04 -3.65
C GLU A 46 -6.41 19.98 -2.66
N VAL A 47 -7.31 19.00 -2.78
CA VAL A 47 -8.41 18.80 -1.81
C VAL A 47 -7.87 18.56 -0.40
N CYS A 48 -6.78 17.80 -0.25
CA CYS A 48 -6.17 17.57 1.07
C CYS A 48 -5.54 18.84 1.68
N GLY A 49 -5.09 19.76 0.83
CA GLY A 49 -4.50 21.06 1.19
C GLY A 49 -5.50 22.22 1.27
N ALA A 50 -6.79 21.96 1.00
CA ALA A 50 -7.85 22.97 1.05
C ALA A 50 -8.12 23.48 2.48
N ALA A 51 -8.95 24.52 2.60
CA ALA A 51 -9.17 25.24 3.84
C ALA A 51 -9.65 24.36 5.00
N ARG A 52 -9.13 24.65 6.20
CA ARG A 52 -9.57 24.07 7.47
C ARG A 52 -9.84 25.21 8.45
N SER A 53 -11.02 25.22 9.08
CA SER A 53 -11.36 26.23 10.09
C SER A 53 -11.82 25.56 11.39
N PRO A 54 -10.88 25.30 12.32
CA PRO A 54 -11.21 24.83 13.66
C PRO A 54 -12.17 25.76 14.41
N GLU A 55 -12.08 27.07 14.18
CA GLU A 55 -12.91 28.09 14.82
C GLU A 55 -14.37 27.96 14.37
N LEU A 56 -14.61 27.80 13.07
CA LEU A 56 -15.95 27.58 12.51
C LEU A 56 -16.56 26.29 13.05
N LEU A 57 -15.76 25.21 13.14
CA LEU A 57 -16.20 23.95 13.71
C LEU A 57 -16.57 24.11 15.19
N ALA A 58 -15.78 24.84 15.97
CA ALA A 58 -16.06 25.11 17.37
C ALA A 58 -17.37 25.91 17.57
N GLN A 59 -17.60 26.95 16.74
CA GLN A 59 -18.83 27.73 16.75
C GLN A 59 -20.05 26.90 16.35
N LEU A 60 -19.91 26.02 15.35
CA LEU A 60 -20.97 25.09 14.95
C LEU A 60 -21.28 24.10 16.08
N ALA A 61 -20.26 23.52 16.69
CA ALA A 61 -20.42 22.60 17.82
C ALA A 61 -21.11 23.29 19.00
N HIS A 62 -20.75 24.54 19.31
CA HIS A 62 -21.43 25.32 20.35
C HIS A 62 -22.92 25.53 20.06
N ARG A 63 -23.26 25.99 18.84
CA ARG A 63 -24.67 26.18 18.44
C ARG A 63 -25.47 24.88 18.48
N ARG A 64 -24.86 23.77 18.06
CA ARG A 64 -25.50 22.45 18.07
C ARG A 64 -25.75 21.97 19.50
N ARG A 65 -24.78 22.12 20.40
CA ARG A 65 -24.96 21.82 21.83
C ARG A 65 -26.08 22.66 22.45
N ALA A 66 -26.11 23.97 22.17
CA ALA A 66 -27.18 24.83 22.66
C ALA A 66 -28.57 24.40 22.16
N ALA A 67 -28.71 24.10 20.85
CA ALA A 67 -29.97 23.61 20.28
C ALA A 67 -30.38 22.25 20.87
N ARG A 68 -29.40 21.38 21.11
CA ARG A 68 -29.56 20.08 21.73
C ARG A 68 -30.09 20.21 23.16
N ASP A 69 -29.43 21.02 23.98
CA ASP A 69 -29.75 21.22 25.40
C ASP A 69 -31.12 21.90 25.59
N ALA A 70 -31.56 22.69 24.61
CA ALA A 70 -32.90 23.29 24.57
C ALA A 70 -34.01 22.33 24.12
N SER A 71 -33.68 21.21 23.48
CA SER A 71 -34.69 20.26 22.96
C SER A 71 -35.14 19.29 24.07
N PRO A 72 -36.45 19.08 24.30
CA PRO A 72 -36.90 18.06 25.25
C PRO A 72 -36.78 16.65 24.66
N GLY A 73 -36.49 15.64 25.49
CA GLY A 73 -36.47 14.23 25.08
C GLY A 73 -35.28 13.42 25.58
N ARG A 74 -35.48 12.10 25.70
CA ARG A 74 -34.41 11.15 26.02
C ARG A 74 -33.42 11.05 24.87
N ARG A 75 -32.13 11.05 25.17
CA ARG A 75 -31.07 10.99 24.17
C ARG A 75 -29.87 10.21 24.67
N GLU A 76 -29.10 9.72 23.71
CA GLU A 76 -27.81 9.10 23.90
C GLU A 76 -26.78 9.90 23.10
N VAL A 77 -25.76 10.43 23.79
CA VAL A 77 -24.65 11.16 23.17
C VAL A 77 -23.35 10.47 23.56
N PHE A 78 -22.53 10.13 22.58
CA PHE A 78 -21.27 9.44 22.81
C PHE A 78 -20.29 9.71 21.68
N ASN A 79 -19.00 9.48 21.95
CA ASN A 79 -17.94 9.76 21.00
C ASN A 79 -17.38 8.46 20.40
N ALA A 80 -17.01 8.51 19.13
CA ALA A 80 -16.29 7.44 18.48
C ALA A 80 -15.13 8.00 17.64
N SER A 81 -14.02 7.26 17.60
CA SER A 81 -12.82 7.63 16.87
C SER A 81 -12.46 6.58 15.84
N THR A 82 -12.03 6.98 14.65
CA THR A 82 -11.57 6.06 13.60
C THR A 82 -10.30 5.34 14.04
N VAL A 83 -10.28 4.01 13.94
CA VAL A 83 -9.09 3.17 14.18
C VAL A 83 -8.36 2.92 12.87
N SER A 84 -9.08 2.92 11.75
CA SER A 84 -8.54 2.75 10.40
C SER A 84 -8.97 3.89 9.49
N PRO A 85 -8.35 4.06 8.30
CA PRO A 85 -8.76 5.09 7.36
C PRO A 85 -10.26 4.97 7.04
N LEU A 86 -10.95 6.10 6.99
CA LEU A 86 -12.37 6.16 6.70
C LEU A 86 -12.59 6.75 5.31
N THR A 87 -13.39 6.07 4.49
CA THR A 87 -13.79 6.58 3.18
C THR A 87 -15.29 6.39 2.99
N LEU A 88 -15.96 7.43 2.52
CA LEU A 88 -17.42 7.54 2.50
C LEU A 88 -17.86 7.95 1.11
N HIS A 89 -18.88 7.29 0.57
CA HIS A 89 -19.46 7.64 -0.72
C HIS A 89 -18.48 7.58 -1.91
N LEU A 90 -17.53 6.63 -1.92
CA LEU A 90 -16.59 6.46 -3.05
C LEU A 90 -17.26 6.39 -4.42
N ALA A 91 -18.46 5.80 -4.50
CA ALA A 91 -19.24 5.65 -5.72
C ALA A 91 -20.06 6.91 -6.09
N ARG A 92 -19.91 8.03 -5.36
CA ARG A 92 -20.57 9.29 -5.72
C ARG A 92 -19.99 9.80 -7.03
N THR A 93 -20.86 10.03 -8.00
CA THR A 93 -20.48 10.63 -9.28
C THR A 93 -19.87 12.02 -9.05
N SER A 94 -18.66 12.24 -9.55
CA SER A 94 -17.97 13.53 -9.52
C SER A 94 -17.17 13.70 -10.81
N ALA A 95 -16.52 14.86 -11.00
CA ALA A 95 -15.60 15.06 -12.12
C ALA A 95 -14.40 14.08 -12.09
N LEU A 96 -14.08 13.54 -10.91
CA LEU A 96 -13.05 12.54 -10.70
C LEU A 96 -13.69 11.17 -10.43
N GLU A 97 -13.09 10.09 -10.96
CA GLU A 97 -13.61 8.73 -10.78
C GLU A 97 -13.28 8.17 -9.40
N ASN A 98 -14.25 7.55 -8.73
CA ASN A 98 -14.03 6.83 -7.47
C ASN A 98 -13.40 7.67 -6.34
N VAL A 99 -13.63 9.00 -6.33
CA VAL A 99 -13.03 9.91 -5.34
C VAL A 99 -14.01 10.51 -4.34
N GLY A 100 -15.23 9.98 -4.26
CA GLY A 100 -16.20 10.53 -3.32
C GLY A 100 -15.72 10.41 -1.87
N LEU A 101 -15.74 11.55 -1.17
CA LEU A 101 -15.72 11.63 0.29
C LEU A 101 -16.94 12.45 0.73
N CYS A 102 -17.65 12.00 1.77
CA CYS A 102 -18.78 12.76 2.31
C CYS A 102 -18.28 13.99 3.07
N LEU A 103 -18.26 15.13 2.38
CA LEU A 103 -17.94 16.45 2.93
C LEU A 103 -19.24 17.21 3.20
N HIS A 104 -19.28 17.96 4.31
CA HIS A 104 -20.43 18.80 4.61
C HIS A 104 -20.56 19.89 3.54
N PRO A 105 -21.72 20.07 2.89
CA PRO A 105 -21.83 20.93 1.72
C PRO A 105 -21.53 22.42 2.00
N ILE A 106 -21.81 22.87 3.23
CA ILE A 106 -21.60 24.27 3.66
C ILE A 106 -20.24 24.47 4.32
N TYR A 107 -19.72 23.45 5.00
CA TYR A 107 -18.58 23.62 5.92
C TYR A 107 -17.32 22.90 5.45
N GLY A 108 -17.43 21.92 4.55
CA GLY A 108 -16.29 21.31 3.88
C GLY A 108 -15.52 20.25 4.68
N PHE A 109 -15.80 20.06 5.97
CA PHE A 109 -15.23 18.95 6.75
C PHE A 109 -15.95 17.62 6.44
N ALA A 110 -15.25 16.51 6.64
CA ALA A 110 -15.85 15.18 6.56
C ALA A 110 -16.78 14.90 7.75
N TYR A 111 -17.92 14.27 7.51
CA TYR A 111 -18.90 13.90 8.55
C TYR A 111 -19.57 12.56 8.23
N LEU A 112 -20.28 11.97 9.20
CA LEU A 112 -21.06 10.75 8.97
C LEU A 112 -22.55 11.09 8.88
N PRO A 113 -23.20 10.87 7.72
CA PRO A 113 -24.62 11.12 7.58
C PRO A 113 -25.47 10.19 8.46
N ALA A 114 -26.52 10.74 9.06
CA ALA A 114 -27.53 10.05 9.87
C ALA A 114 -28.10 8.82 9.15
N ALA A 115 -28.41 8.97 7.85
CA ALA A 115 -28.95 7.90 7.03
C ALA A 115 -27.98 6.71 6.91
N GLY A 116 -26.68 6.99 6.77
CA GLY A 116 -25.63 5.97 6.74
C GLY A 116 -25.51 5.25 8.09
N LEU A 117 -25.53 6.00 9.19
CA LEU A 117 -25.50 5.46 10.55
C LEU A 117 -26.73 4.57 10.83
N LYS A 118 -27.93 5.05 10.50
CA LYS A 118 -29.17 4.28 10.63
C LYS A 118 -29.12 3.01 9.78
N GLY A 119 -28.66 3.12 8.53
CA GLY A 119 -28.54 2.01 7.60
C GLY A 119 -27.57 0.93 8.08
N MET A 120 -26.38 1.31 8.54
CA MET A 120 -25.40 0.34 9.05
C MET A 120 -25.84 -0.29 10.37
N THR A 121 -26.50 0.46 11.24
CA THR A 121 -27.06 -0.05 12.50
C THR A 121 -28.13 -1.09 12.20
N ARG A 122 -29.04 -0.80 11.27
CA ARG A 122 -30.05 -1.76 10.81
C ARG A 122 -29.41 -3.00 10.19
N ALA A 123 -28.39 -2.82 9.34
CA ALA A 123 -27.68 -3.93 8.72
C ALA A 123 -27.03 -4.84 9.78
N TRP A 124 -26.40 -4.28 10.81
CA TRP A 124 -25.86 -5.08 11.91
C TRP A 124 -26.97 -5.80 12.67
N ALA A 125 -28.03 -5.09 13.06
CA ALA A 125 -29.13 -5.67 13.82
C ALA A 125 -29.82 -6.83 13.05
N THR A 126 -30.09 -6.65 11.76
CA THR A 126 -30.70 -7.69 10.91
C THR A 126 -29.77 -8.87 10.66
N THR A 127 -28.47 -8.63 10.41
CA THR A 127 -27.55 -9.71 10.00
C THR A 127 -26.86 -10.41 11.16
N ARG A 128 -26.77 -9.76 12.33
CA ARG A 128 -25.97 -10.23 13.48
C ARG A 128 -26.80 -10.49 14.73
N TRP A 129 -27.72 -9.58 15.06
CA TRP A 129 -28.51 -9.69 16.29
C TRP A 129 -29.76 -10.55 16.10
N LEU A 130 -30.53 -10.31 15.03
CA LEU A 130 -31.78 -11.01 14.73
C LEU A 130 -31.62 -12.54 14.65
N PRO A 131 -30.58 -13.11 13.98
CA PRO A 131 -30.43 -14.56 13.89
C PRO A 131 -30.14 -15.27 15.22
N LEU A 132 -29.79 -14.51 16.27
CA LEU A 132 -29.50 -15.05 17.60
C LEU A 132 -30.72 -15.07 18.53
N GLN A 133 -31.84 -14.47 18.11
CA GLN A 133 -33.03 -14.36 18.97
C GLN A 133 -33.86 -15.64 18.93
N SER A 134 -34.28 -16.11 20.10
CA SER A 134 -35.14 -17.31 20.24
C SER A 134 -36.54 -17.07 19.66
N ASP A 135 -37.14 -15.91 19.94
CA ASP A 135 -38.38 -15.46 19.30
C ASP A 135 -38.07 -14.46 18.17
N ARG A 136 -37.99 -14.99 16.95
CA ARG A 136 -37.72 -14.20 15.76
C ARG A 136 -38.84 -13.20 15.44
N ALA A 137 -40.09 -13.53 15.75
CA ALA A 137 -41.21 -12.64 15.46
C ALA A 137 -41.22 -11.43 16.41
N ALA A 138 -40.90 -11.63 17.69
CA ALA A 138 -40.69 -10.52 18.62
C ALA A 138 -39.51 -9.64 18.20
N ALA A 139 -38.39 -10.24 17.83
CA ALA A 139 -37.21 -9.51 17.38
C ALA A 139 -37.45 -8.67 16.11
N GLU A 140 -38.23 -9.18 15.16
CA GLU A 140 -38.65 -8.43 13.97
C GLU A 140 -39.52 -7.20 14.34
N ARG A 141 -40.39 -7.32 15.35
CA ARG A 141 -41.16 -6.17 15.87
C ARG A 141 -40.24 -5.14 16.52
N THR A 142 -39.25 -5.55 17.30
CA THR A 142 -38.25 -4.65 17.89
C THR A 142 -37.43 -3.91 16.82
N LEU A 143 -37.04 -4.59 15.73
CA LEU A 143 -36.40 -3.93 14.59
C LEU A 143 -37.32 -2.87 13.95
N ALA A 144 -38.59 -3.22 13.75
CA ALA A 144 -39.58 -2.29 13.19
C ALA A 144 -39.81 -1.09 14.12
N GLU A 145 -39.84 -1.30 15.44
CA GLU A 145 -39.96 -0.24 16.43
C GLU A 145 -38.78 0.75 16.35
N VAL A 146 -37.53 0.26 16.32
CA VAL A 146 -36.35 1.13 16.27
C VAL A 146 -36.26 1.88 14.93
N PHE A 147 -36.41 1.20 13.80
CA PHE A 147 -36.11 1.75 12.48
C PHE A 147 -37.33 2.31 11.73
N GLY A 148 -38.53 1.87 12.09
CA GLY A 148 -39.77 2.06 11.36
C GLY A 148 -40.01 0.94 10.34
N TRP A 149 -41.24 0.86 9.84
CA TRP A 149 -41.65 -0.10 8.82
C TRP A 149 -42.60 0.53 7.79
N ALA A 150 -42.49 0.06 6.54
CA ALA A 150 -43.40 0.41 5.45
C ALA A 150 -43.62 -0.81 4.52
N PRO A 151 -44.76 -0.89 3.81
CA PRO A 151 -45.03 -1.91 2.80
C PRO A 151 -43.93 -1.97 1.73
N GLY A 152 -43.52 -3.18 1.33
CA GLY A 152 -42.44 -3.39 0.36
C GLY A 152 -41.02 -3.44 0.95
N ALA A 153 -40.85 -3.22 2.25
CA ALA A 153 -39.59 -3.55 2.93
C ALA A 153 -39.35 -5.07 2.92
N ALA A 154 -38.09 -5.51 2.76
CA ALA A 154 -37.64 -6.91 2.68
C ALA A 154 -37.79 -7.71 4.01
N SER A 155 -38.91 -7.54 4.71
CA SER A 155 -39.32 -8.25 5.92
C SER A 155 -40.39 -9.27 5.57
N SER A 156 -40.18 -10.53 5.95
CA SER A 156 -41.08 -11.65 5.64
C SER A 156 -42.45 -11.60 6.34
N ARG A 157 -42.67 -10.70 7.30
CA ARG A 157 -43.99 -10.52 7.96
C ARG A 157 -44.34 -9.05 8.20
N GLN A 158 -45.63 -8.76 8.05
CA GLN A 158 -46.26 -7.44 8.09
C GLN A 158 -46.65 -7.07 9.52
N PRO A 159 -46.09 -6.00 10.13
CA PRO A 159 -46.71 -5.31 11.25
C PRO A 159 -48.05 -4.69 10.84
N ALA A 160 -48.90 -4.34 11.81
CA ALA A 160 -50.21 -3.70 11.61
C ALA A 160 -50.10 -2.25 11.09
N GLY A 161 -49.60 -2.09 9.86
CA GLY A 161 -49.51 -0.79 9.16
C GLY A 161 -48.13 -0.13 9.17
N ALA A 162 -47.95 0.79 8.22
CA ALA A 162 -46.74 1.61 8.09
C ALA A 162 -46.60 2.54 9.31
N HIS A 163 -45.39 2.62 9.86
CA HIS A 163 -45.10 3.51 10.99
C HIS A 163 -43.64 3.96 10.96
N ALA A 164 -43.40 5.14 11.53
CA ALA A 164 -42.05 5.65 11.67
C ALA A 164 -41.34 5.05 12.89
N GLY A 165 -40.02 4.93 12.82
CA GLY A 165 -39.22 4.38 13.93
C GLY A 165 -39.18 5.30 15.15
N ALA A 166 -39.13 4.70 16.32
CA ALA A 166 -39.06 5.35 17.62
C ALA A 166 -37.73 6.09 17.87
N VAL A 167 -36.67 5.80 17.10
CA VAL A 167 -35.35 6.42 17.26
C VAL A 167 -34.98 7.29 16.06
N CYS A 168 -34.59 8.53 16.34
CA CYS A 168 -34.00 9.46 15.39
C CYS A 168 -32.47 9.37 15.46
N PHE A 169 -31.85 9.09 14.32
CA PHE A 169 -30.40 9.11 14.16
C PHE A 169 -30.01 10.50 13.64
N HIS A 170 -28.97 11.10 14.21
CA HIS A 170 -28.46 12.40 13.78
C HIS A 170 -27.12 12.27 13.05
N ASP A 171 -26.77 13.28 12.26
CA ASP A 171 -25.46 13.36 11.61
C ASP A 171 -24.37 13.38 12.69
N ALA A 172 -23.34 12.54 12.56
CA ALA A 172 -22.21 12.59 13.47
C ALA A 172 -21.22 13.66 13.03
N MET A 173 -21.05 14.65 13.89
CA MET A 173 -20.22 15.82 13.65
C MET A 173 -18.79 15.56 14.15
N PRO A 174 -17.74 15.99 13.44
CA PRO A 174 -16.39 15.81 13.92
C PRO A 174 -16.12 16.70 15.16
N LEU A 175 -15.38 16.18 16.13
CA LEU A 175 -14.92 16.95 17.29
C LEU A 175 -13.73 17.86 16.96
N SER A 176 -12.95 17.48 15.95
CA SER A 176 -11.82 18.23 15.40
C SER A 176 -11.83 18.10 13.89
N TRP A 177 -11.33 19.11 13.16
CA TRP A 177 -11.35 19.09 11.70
C TRP A 177 -10.65 17.83 11.13
N PRO A 178 -11.37 16.91 10.47
CA PRO A 178 -10.77 15.66 10.01
C PRO A 178 -9.68 15.91 8.97
N VAL A 179 -8.53 15.26 9.15
CA VAL A 179 -7.41 15.35 8.21
C VAL A 179 -7.66 14.39 7.05
N LEU A 180 -7.67 14.94 5.84
CA LEU A 180 -7.76 14.16 4.60
C LEU A 180 -6.38 13.71 4.14
N GLN A 181 -6.34 12.51 3.56
CA GLN A 181 -5.15 11.96 2.91
C GLN A 181 -5.51 11.11 1.69
N LEU A 182 -4.53 10.90 0.82
CA LEU A 182 -4.65 9.97 -0.29
C LEU A 182 -4.36 8.53 0.12
N ASP A 183 -5.20 7.63 -0.36
CA ASP A 183 -4.93 6.20 -0.38
C ASP A 183 -4.97 5.68 -1.82
N ILE A 184 -4.51 4.45 -2.02
CA ILE A 184 -4.28 3.84 -3.32
C ILE A 184 -4.74 2.39 -3.32
N SER A 185 -5.42 2.01 -4.40
CA SER A 185 -5.81 0.64 -4.69
C SER A 185 -5.21 0.23 -6.03
N ASN A 186 -4.35 -0.78 -6.04
CA ASN A 186 -3.72 -1.28 -7.26
C ASN A 186 -4.36 -2.59 -7.69
N ASN A 187 -5.12 -2.58 -8.78
CA ASN A 187 -5.59 -3.84 -9.38
C ASN A 187 -4.46 -4.45 -10.22
N HIS A 188 -4.08 -5.68 -9.92
CA HIS A 188 -3.02 -6.43 -10.59
C HIS A 188 -3.54 -7.50 -11.56
N HIS A 189 -4.86 -7.65 -11.72
CA HIS A 189 -5.49 -8.71 -12.49
C HIS A 189 -6.76 -8.21 -13.20
N ALA A 190 -6.67 -7.03 -13.84
CA ALA A 190 -7.81 -6.40 -14.51
C ALA A 190 -8.40 -7.31 -15.60
N ALA A 191 -7.54 -7.86 -16.47
CA ALA A 191 -7.98 -8.74 -17.57
C ALA A 191 -8.69 -10.00 -17.05
N TYR A 192 -8.27 -10.51 -15.88
CA TYR A 192 -8.92 -11.65 -15.23
C TYR A 192 -10.32 -11.31 -14.72
N TYR A 193 -10.49 -10.17 -14.06
CA TYR A 193 -11.81 -9.74 -13.58
C TYR A 193 -12.76 -9.34 -14.72
N GLU A 194 -12.22 -8.85 -15.83
CA GLU A 194 -12.94 -8.55 -17.08
C GLU A 194 -13.22 -9.79 -17.93
N GLN A 195 -12.82 -10.98 -17.47
CA GLN A 195 -13.04 -12.27 -18.15
C GLN A 195 -12.30 -12.40 -19.49
N ALA A 196 -11.30 -11.57 -19.74
CA ALA A 196 -10.50 -11.62 -20.95
C ALA A 196 -9.43 -12.72 -20.88
N GLN A 197 -8.85 -12.95 -19.69
CA GLN A 197 -7.69 -13.83 -19.52
C GLN A 197 -7.74 -14.63 -18.20
N PRO A 198 -7.04 -15.78 -18.11
CA PRO A 198 -6.81 -16.45 -16.82
C PRO A 198 -6.00 -15.55 -15.86
N PRO A 199 -6.05 -15.82 -14.54
CA PRO A 199 -5.32 -15.00 -13.58
C PRO A 199 -3.81 -15.12 -13.81
N GLY A 200 -3.19 -13.99 -14.16
CA GLY A 200 -1.78 -13.91 -14.51
C GLY A 200 -1.05 -12.76 -13.86
N ASP A 201 0.28 -12.84 -13.84
CA ASP A 201 1.17 -11.84 -13.23
C ASP A 201 1.72 -10.82 -14.23
N TRP A 202 1.05 -10.66 -15.36
CA TRP A 202 1.49 -9.86 -16.50
C TRP A 202 0.74 -8.53 -16.71
N ASP A 203 -0.39 -8.36 -16.04
CA ASP A 203 -1.12 -7.10 -16.09
C ASP A 203 -0.28 -5.98 -15.45
N ALA A 204 -0.25 -4.83 -16.13
CA ALA A 204 0.24 -3.62 -15.50
C ALA A 204 -0.71 -3.27 -14.33
N PRO A 205 -0.18 -2.98 -13.13
CA PRO A 205 -1.05 -2.52 -12.05
C PRO A 205 -1.75 -1.24 -12.49
N ASN A 206 -3.07 -1.18 -12.32
CA ASN A 206 -3.85 0.04 -12.51
C ASN A 206 -4.02 0.75 -11.15
N PRO A 207 -3.28 1.84 -10.86
CA PRO A 207 -3.29 2.50 -9.56
C PRO A 207 -4.44 3.50 -9.46
N ILE A 208 -5.40 3.23 -8.58
CA ILE A 208 -6.55 4.08 -8.33
C ILE A 208 -6.33 4.83 -7.01
N THR A 209 -6.15 6.14 -7.10
CA THR A 209 -5.98 7.00 -5.92
C THR A 209 -7.34 7.55 -5.46
N PHE A 210 -7.60 7.57 -4.15
CA PHE A 210 -8.85 8.08 -3.60
C PHE A 210 -8.65 8.78 -2.25
N LEU A 211 -9.65 9.56 -1.83
CA LEU A 211 -9.62 10.31 -0.57
C LEU A 211 -10.07 9.46 0.62
N THR A 212 -9.37 9.65 1.73
CA THR A 212 -9.68 9.04 3.03
C THR A 212 -9.52 10.07 4.14
N VAL A 213 -10.29 9.91 5.21
CA VAL A 213 -10.04 10.54 6.51
C VAL A 213 -9.01 9.68 7.25
N GLN A 214 -8.01 10.33 7.85
CA GLN A 214 -6.98 9.66 8.64
C GLN A 214 -7.55 8.91 9.86
N PRO A 215 -6.91 7.80 10.27
CA PRO A 215 -7.14 7.23 11.60
C PRO A 215 -6.97 8.28 12.70
N GLY A 216 -7.76 8.16 13.77
CA GLY A 216 -7.76 9.08 14.92
C GLY A 216 -8.77 10.23 14.83
N ALA A 217 -9.55 10.33 13.77
CA ALA A 217 -10.61 11.34 13.67
C ALA A 217 -11.79 10.97 14.60
N SER A 218 -12.16 11.89 15.48
CA SER A 218 -13.24 11.70 16.45
C SER A 218 -14.54 12.40 16.04
N PHE A 219 -15.67 11.76 16.31
CA PHE A 219 -17.02 12.22 15.98
C PHE A 219 -17.93 12.13 17.21
N GLU A 220 -18.78 13.13 17.40
CA GLU A 220 -19.90 13.11 18.36
C GLU A 220 -21.11 12.45 17.67
N LEU A 221 -21.60 11.35 18.23
CA LEU A 221 -22.81 10.67 17.78
C LEU A 221 -23.97 11.00 18.71
N GLU A 222 -25.16 11.14 18.11
CA GLU A 222 -26.38 11.46 18.84
C GLU A 222 -27.55 10.64 18.32
N LEU A 223 -28.28 10.03 19.26
CA LEU A 223 -29.56 9.37 19.04
C LEU A 223 -30.61 10.03 19.95
N THR A 224 -31.82 10.27 19.45
CA THR A 224 -32.92 10.81 20.25
C THR A 224 -34.16 9.93 20.11
N ALA A 225 -34.88 9.72 21.21
CA ALA A 225 -36.21 9.14 21.15
C ALA A 225 -37.16 10.12 20.44
N ARG A 226 -37.99 9.61 19.53
CA ARG A 226 -38.99 10.41 18.80
C ARG A 226 -40.12 10.86 19.72
N ASP A 227 -40.53 9.97 20.62
CA ASP A 227 -41.46 10.27 21.70
C ASP A 227 -40.65 10.44 23.00
N ALA A 228 -40.84 11.54 23.71
CA ALA A 228 -40.10 11.84 24.92
C ALA A 228 -40.52 10.96 26.12
N LEU A 229 -41.73 10.37 26.07
CA LEU A 229 -42.32 9.58 27.15
C LEU A 229 -42.24 8.06 26.91
N ALA A 230 -41.92 7.63 25.68
CA ALA A 230 -41.81 6.22 25.27
C ALA A 230 -40.48 5.95 24.54
N GLY A 231 -40.02 4.69 24.48
CA GLY A 231 -38.86 4.30 23.66
C GLY A 231 -37.48 4.39 24.33
N GLY A 232 -37.42 4.41 25.67
CA GLY A 232 -36.15 4.28 26.40
C GLY A 232 -35.38 3.01 26.03
N ASP A 233 -36.08 1.88 25.93
CA ASP A 233 -35.48 0.59 25.58
C ASP A 233 -35.05 0.56 24.11
N ALA A 234 -35.88 1.10 23.20
CA ALA A 234 -35.55 1.23 21.79
C ALA A 234 -34.31 2.11 21.56
N LEU A 235 -34.18 3.20 22.32
CA LEU A 235 -33.03 4.12 22.26
C LEU A 235 -31.74 3.44 22.76
N ALA A 236 -31.80 2.75 23.90
CA ALA A 236 -30.66 2.00 24.45
C ALA A 236 -30.20 0.89 23.49
N LEU A 237 -31.14 0.16 22.90
CA LEU A 237 -30.86 -0.90 21.94
C LEU A 237 -30.27 -0.35 20.64
N ALA A 238 -30.79 0.79 20.15
CA ALA A 238 -30.22 1.47 18.98
C ALA A 238 -28.78 1.93 19.23
N ARG A 239 -28.47 2.43 20.44
CA ARG A 239 -27.09 2.76 20.84
C ARG A 239 -26.22 1.52 20.82
N GLU A 240 -26.63 0.42 21.46
CA GLU A 240 -25.87 -0.83 21.49
C GLU A 240 -25.57 -1.34 20.06
N TRP A 241 -26.58 -1.39 19.21
CA TRP A 241 -26.44 -1.82 17.81
C TRP A 241 -25.54 -0.89 17.01
N LEU A 242 -25.57 0.43 17.26
CA LEU A 242 -24.74 1.39 16.55
C LEU A 242 -23.26 1.24 16.97
N VAL A 243 -23.00 1.06 18.27
CA VAL A 243 -21.66 0.75 18.79
C VAL A 243 -21.14 -0.54 18.15
N ALA A 244 -21.96 -1.59 18.10
CA ALA A 244 -21.58 -2.86 17.49
C ALA A 244 -21.36 -2.74 15.97
N ALA A 245 -22.19 -1.98 15.26
CA ALA A 245 -22.04 -1.75 13.82
C ALA A 245 -20.73 -1.01 13.50
N LEU A 246 -20.43 0.06 14.24
CA LEU A 246 -19.24 0.90 14.06
C LEU A 246 -17.94 0.12 14.29
N THR A 247 -17.94 -0.78 15.27
CA THR A 247 -16.77 -1.56 15.68
C THR A 247 -16.62 -2.84 14.85
N GLN A 248 -17.73 -3.52 14.50
CA GLN A 248 -17.70 -4.85 13.86
C GLN A 248 -17.98 -4.86 12.35
N LEU A 249 -18.70 -3.87 11.80
CA LEU A 249 -18.88 -3.73 10.35
C LEU A 249 -17.93 -2.67 9.80
N GLY A 250 -17.78 -1.57 10.53
CA GLY A 250 -17.17 -0.34 10.04
C GLY A 250 -18.15 0.50 9.21
N ALA A 251 -17.89 1.79 9.13
CA ALA A 251 -18.70 2.75 8.37
C ALA A 251 -18.09 3.03 6.99
N GLY A 252 -18.95 3.31 6.01
CA GLY A 252 -18.54 3.74 4.69
C GLY A 252 -18.19 2.61 3.73
N ALA A 253 -17.24 2.88 2.82
CA ALA A 253 -16.85 1.97 1.77
C ALA A 253 -15.58 1.18 2.14
N LYS A 254 -15.31 0.08 1.41
CA LYS A 254 -14.11 -0.76 1.60
C LYS A 254 -13.98 -1.39 3.00
N THR A 255 -15.10 -1.59 3.70
CA THR A 255 -15.15 -2.16 5.06
C THR A 255 -14.63 -3.60 5.16
N SER A 256 -14.73 -4.39 4.09
CA SER A 256 -14.15 -5.75 3.99
C SER A 256 -12.61 -5.76 3.97
N THR A 257 -12.00 -4.62 3.62
CA THR A 257 -10.55 -4.39 3.65
C THR A 257 -10.12 -3.64 4.92
N GLY A 258 -11.01 -3.51 5.91
CA GLY A 258 -10.71 -2.90 7.21
C GLY A 258 -10.87 -1.40 7.28
N TYR A 259 -11.47 -0.73 6.28
CA TYR A 259 -11.74 0.72 6.34
C TYR A 259 -12.92 1.04 7.26
N GLY A 260 -12.88 2.24 7.84
CA GLY A 260 -13.96 2.83 8.62
C GLY A 260 -14.27 2.09 9.91
N VAL A 261 -13.30 1.40 10.52
CA VAL A 261 -13.44 0.78 11.83
C VAL A 261 -13.33 1.85 12.90
N PHE A 262 -14.21 1.81 13.91
CA PHE A 262 -14.22 2.77 15.01
C PHE A 262 -13.93 2.11 16.35
N ARG A 263 -13.38 2.91 17.26
CA ARG A 263 -13.38 2.70 18.71
C ARG A 263 -14.39 3.66 19.31
N VAL A 264 -15.26 3.16 20.19
CA VAL A 264 -16.27 3.97 20.87
C VAL A 264 -15.86 4.15 22.33
N ASP A 265 -15.87 5.39 22.82
CA ASP A 265 -15.41 5.68 24.18
C ASP A 265 -16.40 5.17 25.23
N GLY A 266 -15.87 4.61 26.33
CA GLY A 266 -16.66 4.13 27.47
C GLY A 266 -17.66 3.02 27.17
N SER A 267 -17.54 2.35 26.02
CA SER A 267 -18.52 1.35 25.56
C SER A 267 -17.91 -0.04 25.47
N VAL A 268 -18.61 -1.04 26.01
CA VAL A 268 -18.25 -2.45 25.82
C VAL A 268 -18.72 -2.86 24.44
N VAL A 269 -17.78 -3.29 23.58
CA VAL A 269 -18.13 -3.84 22.26
C VAL A 269 -18.82 -5.18 22.49
N PRO A 270 -20.06 -5.39 21.99
CA PRO A 270 -20.70 -6.70 22.09
C PRO A 270 -19.80 -7.77 21.46
N PRO A 271 -19.77 -9.00 21.99
CA PRO A 271 -19.02 -10.08 21.37
C PRO A 271 -19.53 -10.32 19.94
N LEU A 272 -18.65 -10.80 19.06
CA LEU A 272 -19.09 -11.24 17.74
C LEU A 272 -20.05 -12.43 17.88
N PRO A 273 -21.11 -12.51 17.05
CA PRO A 273 -21.99 -13.68 17.00
C PRO A 273 -21.19 -14.97 16.80
N ALA A 274 -21.55 -16.05 17.50
CA ALA A 274 -20.93 -17.37 17.39
C ALA A 274 -20.99 -17.96 15.97
N THR A 275 -21.87 -17.45 15.11
CA THR A 275 -22.01 -17.83 13.70
C THR A 275 -20.86 -17.34 12.81
N ARG A 276 -19.89 -16.61 13.38
CA ARG A 276 -18.67 -16.20 12.70
C ARG A 276 -17.45 -16.86 13.31
N ALA A 277 -16.56 -17.30 12.43
CA ALA A 277 -15.24 -17.74 12.82
C ALA A 277 -14.31 -16.51 12.84
N ARG A 278 -13.51 -16.37 13.90
CA ARG A 278 -12.48 -15.34 14.05
C ARG A 278 -11.17 -16.00 14.44
N ARG A 279 -10.06 -15.47 13.94
CA ARG A 279 -8.71 -15.83 14.37
C ARG A 279 -7.86 -14.58 14.44
N GLU A 280 -7.08 -14.48 15.50
CA GLU A 280 -6.13 -13.41 15.74
C GLU A 280 -4.73 -13.99 15.70
N LEU A 281 -3.86 -13.39 14.91
CA LEU A 281 -2.53 -13.90 14.59
C LEU A 281 -1.54 -12.76 14.67
N GLU A 282 -0.33 -13.01 15.15
CA GLU A 282 0.73 -12.00 15.16
C GLU A 282 1.74 -12.32 14.05
N VAL A 283 2.12 -11.28 13.30
CA VAL A 283 3.19 -11.35 12.29
C VAL A 283 4.32 -10.41 12.66
N GLU A 284 5.55 -10.88 12.45
CA GLU A 284 6.77 -10.10 12.63
C GLU A 284 7.48 -9.91 11.28
N LEU A 285 8.04 -8.72 11.07
CA LEU A 285 8.86 -8.40 9.92
C LEU A 285 10.29 -8.91 10.10
N VAL A 286 10.73 -9.82 9.23
CA VAL A 286 12.10 -10.37 9.25
C VAL A 286 13.05 -9.50 8.43
N THR A 287 12.59 -8.97 7.29
CA THR A 287 13.41 -8.18 6.37
C THR A 287 12.81 -6.80 6.10
N PRO A 288 13.63 -5.76 5.82
CA PRO A 288 13.13 -4.40 5.63
C PRO A 288 12.03 -4.34 4.57
N ALA A 289 11.01 -3.51 4.77
CA ALA A 289 9.83 -3.48 3.91
C ALA A 289 9.49 -2.09 3.38
N PHE A 290 9.34 -1.97 2.06
CA PHE A 290 8.86 -0.74 1.42
C PHE A 290 7.32 -0.74 1.40
N LEU A 291 6.71 -0.28 2.50
CA LEU A 291 5.25 -0.28 2.72
C LEU A 291 4.60 1.09 2.51
N ALA A 292 5.35 2.09 2.04
CA ALA A 292 4.82 3.43 1.82
C ALA A 292 3.67 3.40 0.80
N GLY A 293 2.54 4.02 1.13
CA GLY A 293 1.38 4.09 0.24
C GLY A 293 1.44 5.21 -0.80
N ALA A 294 0.27 5.77 -1.13
CA ALA A 294 0.12 6.74 -2.21
C ALA A 294 1.14 7.88 -2.15
N LEU A 295 1.44 8.42 -0.97
CA LEU A 295 2.30 9.60 -0.83
C LEU A 295 3.79 9.27 -0.76
N GLN A 296 4.16 7.99 -0.61
CA GLN A 296 5.55 7.54 -0.46
C GLN A 296 6.32 8.26 0.68
N ARG A 297 5.62 8.62 1.77
CA ARG A 297 6.17 9.31 2.96
C ARG A 297 6.29 8.37 4.15
N GLU A 298 7.10 8.77 5.13
CA GLU A 298 7.31 8.06 6.40
C GLU A 298 6.00 7.74 7.13
N ALA A 299 5.11 8.73 7.29
CA ALA A 299 3.83 8.57 7.98
C ALA A 299 2.88 7.54 7.32
N ASP A 300 3.13 7.19 6.06
CA ASP A 300 2.30 6.26 5.29
C ASP A 300 2.87 4.83 5.27
N CYS A 301 4.01 4.59 5.92
CA CYS A 301 4.72 3.31 5.97
C CYS A 301 4.15 2.36 7.02
N THR A 302 3.09 1.65 6.66
CA THR A 302 2.50 0.61 7.53
C THR A 302 1.91 -0.53 6.70
N LEU A 303 1.78 -1.71 7.31
CA LEU A 303 1.09 -2.84 6.69
C LEU A 303 -0.41 -2.57 6.65
N ARG A 304 -0.92 -2.19 5.48
CA ARG A 304 -2.35 -1.89 5.27
C ARG A 304 -3.14 -3.18 5.11
N ALA A 305 -4.28 -3.28 5.77
CA ALA A 305 -5.21 -4.40 5.63
C ALA A 305 -5.66 -4.62 4.16
N ALA A 306 -5.82 -3.54 3.39
CA ALA A 306 -6.16 -3.63 1.97
C ALA A 306 -5.05 -4.27 1.12
N THR A 307 -3.80 -3.86 1.35
CA THR A 307 -2.62 -4.44 0.68
C THR A 307 -2.46 -5.90 1.07
N LEU A 308 -2.58 -6.21 2.36
CA LEU A 308 -2.52 -7.58 2.85
C LEU A 308 -3.60 -8.44 2.20
N ARG A 309 -4.86 -7.98 2.17
CA ARG A 309 -5.96 -8.69 1.50
C ARG A 309 -5.65 -9.01 0.04
N GLY A 310 -5.10 -8.07 -0.72
CA GLY A 310 -4.70 -8.31 -2.12
C GLY A 310 -3.66 -9.43 -2.25
N LEU A 311 -2.67 -9.44 -1.36
CA LEU A 311 -1.67 -10.51 -1.30
C LEU A 311 -2.27 -11.85 -0.87
N LEU A 312 -3.19 -11.86 0.10
CA LEU A 312 -3.88 -13.07 0.51
C LEU A 312 -4.75 -13.64 -0.61
N ARG A 313 -5.47 -12.80 -1.37
CA ARG A 313 -6.19 -13.23 -2.58
C ARG A 313 -5.25 -13.85 -3.60
N TRP A 314 -4.06 -13.28 -3.78
CA TRP A 314 -3.07 -13.82 -4.69
C TRP A 314 -2.62 -15.21 -4.27
N TRP A 315 -2.17 -15.38 -3.01
CA TRP A 315 -1.77 -16.70 -2.48
C TRP A 315 -2.92 -17.69 -2.44
N TRP A 316 -4.13 -17.23 -2.16
CA TRP A 316 -5.33 -18.05 -2.23
C TRP A 316 -5.53 -18.63 -3.63
N ARG A 317 -5.43 -17.81 -4.68
CA ARG A 317 -5.54 -18.31 -6.07
C ARG A 317 -4.45 -19.34 -6.40
N THR A 318 -3.22 -19.17 -5.92
CA THR A 318 -2.14 -20.14 -6.21
C THR A 318 -2.47 -21.57 -5.76
N MET A 319 -3.27 -21.71 -4.69
CA MET A 319 -3.73 -23.02 -4.19
C MET A 319 -4.89 -23.64 -4.98
N HIS A 320 -5.51 -22.89 -5.89
CA HIS A 320 -6.75 -23.28 -6.58
C HIS A 320 -6.66 -23.22 -8.10
N VAL A 321 -5.79 -22.39 -8.67
CA VAL A 321 -5.66 -22.18 -10.12
C VAL A 321 -5.30 -23.47 -10.87
N GLY A 322 -4.60 -24.39 -10.20
CA GLY A 322 -4.28 -25.72 -10.71
C GLY A 322 -5.43 -26.72 -10.71
N HIS A 323 -6.56 -26.41 -10.08
CA HIS A 323 -7.61 -27.39 -9.77
C HIS A 323 -9.01 -26.98 -10.21
N LEU A 324 -9.21 -25.71 -10.56
CA LEU A 324 -10.51 -25.16 -10.92
C LEU A 324 -10.46 -24.56 -12.33
N SER A 325 -11.60 -24.57 -13.04
CA SER A 325 -11.73 -23.74 -14.23
C SER A 325 -11.65 -22.26 -13.86
N THR A 326 -11.23 -21.41 -14.80
CA THR A 326 -11.10 -19.95 -14.58
C THR A 326 -12.41 -19.33 -14.08
N GLU A 327 -13.55 -19.82 -14.55
CA GLU A 327 -14.87 -19.33 -14.17
C GLU A 327 -15.26 -19.74 -12.76
N VAL A 328 -15.07 -21.02 -12.40
CA VAL A 328 -15.36 -21.51 -11.05
C VAL A 328 -14.43 -20.86 -10.02
N LEU A 329 -13.15 -20.69 -10.35
CA LEU A 329 -12.19 -19.98 -9.51
C LEU A 329 -12.66 -18.54 -9.22
N ARG A 330 -13.19 -17.86 -10.25
CA ARG A 330 -13.66 -16.47 -10.14
C ARG A 330 -14.94 -16.35 -9.32
N ASP A 331 -15.90 -17.26 -9.52
CA ASP A 331 -17.13 -17.33 -8.73
C ASP A 331 -16.80 -17.62 -7.25
N LEU A 332 -15.87 -18.54 -6.98
CA LEU A 332 -15.38 -18.84 -5.63
C LEU A 332 -14.63 -17.65 -5.00
N GLU A 333 -13.75 -17.00 -5.76
CA GLU A 333 -13.02 -15.82 -5.31
C GLU A 333 -13.98 -14.69 -4.95
N ALA A 334 -14.96 -14.42 -5.81
CA ALA A 334 -15.96 -13.39 -5.56
C ALA A 334 -16.81 -13.74 -4.33
N THR A 335 -17.15 -15.01 -4.11
CA THR A 335 -17.89 -15.45 -2.92
C THR A 335 -17.10 -15.19 -1.63
N LEU A 336 -15.82 -15.60 -1.60
CA LEU A 336 -14.98 -15.51 -0.40
C LEU A 336 -14.43 -14.09 -0.17
N TRP A 337 -13.89 -13.47 -1.22
CA TRP A 337 -13.16 -12.22 -1.18
C TRP A 337 -13.94 -11.01 -1.73
N GLY A 338 -15.16 -11.20 -2.21
CA GLY A 338 -16.00 -10.13 -2.73
C GLY A 338 -15.53 -9.57 -4.08
N ASP A 339 -16.43 -8.83 -4.72
CA ASP A 339 -16.17 -8.08 -5.95
C ASP A 339 -16.85 -6.69 -5.87
N THR A 340 -17.02 -6.00 -6.99
CA THR A 340 -17.69 -4.69 -7.04
C THR A 340 -19.21 -4.76 -6.85
N ARG A 341 -19.81 -5.96 -6.94
CA ARG A 341 -21.26 -6.19 -6.86
C ARG A 341 -21.67 -6.83 -5.55
N GLN A 342 -20.79 -7.58 -4.89
CA GLN A 342 -21.12 -8.31 -3.68
C GLN A 342 -20.08 -8.19 -2.56
N GLY A 343 -20.59 -8.21 -1.32
CA GLY A 343 -19.78 -8.16 -0.10
C GLY A 343 -19.07 -9.47 0.17
N ALA A 344 -17.83 -9.38 0.66
CA ALA A 344 -17.00 -10.55 0.96
C ALA A 344 -17.48 -11.37 2.17
N ALA A 345 -17.17 -12.67 2.17
CA ALA A 345 -17.28 -13.52 3.35
C ALA A 345 -16.11 -13.30 4.33
N ILE A 346 -14.89 -13.16 3.79
CA ILE A 346 -13.65 -12.95 4.55
C ILE A 346 -13.40 -11.46 4.75
N ARG A 347 -13.08 -11.08 5.99
CA ARG A 347 -12.57 -9.75 6.38
C ARG A 347 -11.16 -9.89 6.95
N VAL A 348 -10.32 -8.92 6.62
CA VAL A 348 -8.93 -8.82 7.07
C VAL A 348 -8.74 -7.48 7.76
N GLU A 349 -8.19 -7.50 8.96
CA GLU A 349 -7.77 -6.31 9.70
C GLU A 349 -6.30 -6.48 10.05
N ALA A 350 -5.56 -5.36 10.05
CA ALA A 350 -4.14 -5.33 10.37
C ALA A 350 -3.89 -4.09 11.22
N THR A 351 -3.46 -4.31 12.46
CA THR A 351 -3.14 -3.24 13.41
C THR A 351 -1.70 -3.40 13.87
N PRO A 352 -0.88 -2.33 13.90
CA PRO A 352 0.42 -2.41 14.53
C PRO A 352 0.31 -2.93 15.96
N ALA A 353 1.29 -3.72 16.40
CA ALA A 353 1.42 -4.08 17.81
C ALA A 353 1.66 -2.80 18.66
N ALA A 354 1.63 -2.92 19.99
CA ALA A 354 1.65 -1.77 20.91
C ALA A 354 2.76 -0.72 20.65
N ARG A 355 3.88 -1.13 20.02
CA ARG A 355 4.93 -0.22 19.56
C ARG A 355 4.77 0.05 18.06
N ALA A 356 4.67 1.32 17.69
CA ALA A 356 4.67 1.74 16.29
C ALA A 356 5.95 1.22 15.57
N PRO A 357 5.82 0.74 14.31
CA PRO A 357 6.98 0.32 13.53
C PRO A 357 8.00 1.45 13.39
N SER A 358 9.29 1.10 13.52
CA SER A 358 10.37 2.03 13.18
C SER A 358 10.44 2.18 11.67
N VAL A 359 10.52 3.43 11.19
CA VAL A 359 10.58 3.77 9.77
C VAL A 359 11.81 4.62 9.54
N ALA A 360 12.58 4.29 8.50
CA ALA A 360 13.80 5.02 8.14
C ALA A 360 13.88 5.26 6.62
N PRO A 361 14.56 6.33 6.16
CA PRO A 361 14.90 6.46 4.76
C PRO A 361 15.83 5.30 4.33
N PHE A 362 15.59 4.75 3.14
CA PHE A 362 16.47 3.75 2.56
C PHE A 362 17.64 4.44 1.85
N GLU A 363 18.78 4.52 2.53
CA GLU A 363 19.99 5.14 2.02
C GLU A 363 20.99 4.07 1.61
N ARG A 364 20.94 3.69 0.33
CA ARG A 364 21.59 2.47 -0.16
C ARG A 364 23.10 2.49 0.03
N GLU A 365 23.76 3.59 -0.31
CA GLU A 365 25.23 3.70 -0.24
C GLU A 365 25.73 3.72 1.20
N ASP A 366 24.99 4.38 2.11
CA ASP A 366 25.32 4.45 3.53
C ASP A 366 25.19 3.06 4.17
N ILE A 367 24.12 2.30 3.84
CA ILE A 367 23.97 0.91 4.27
C ILE A 367 25.15 0.04 3.78
N ILE A 368 25.56 0.17 2.52
CA ILE A 368 26.68 -0.60 1.96
C ILE A 368 27.98 -0.29 2.72
N ALA A 369 28.22 0.99 3.01
CA ALA A 369 29.42 1.45 3.69
C ALA A 369 29.44 1.06 5.18
N ASP A 370 28.35 1.29 5.89
CA ASP A 370 28.23 1.10 7.35
C ASP A 370 28.25 -0.37 7.74
N VAL A 371 27.51 -1.21 7.02
CA VAL A 371 27.49 -2.67 7.24
C VAL A 371 28.80 -3.31 6.73
N GLY A 372 29.51 -2.65 5.81
CA GLY A 372 30.72 -3.20 5.20
C GLY A 372 30.41 -4.38 4.29
N LEU A 373 29.43 -4.23 3.39
CA LEU A 373 29.04 -5.30 2.47
C LEU A 373 30.19 -5.67 1.51
N PRO A 374 30.33 -6.95 1.13
CA PRO A 374 31.39 -7.39 0.21
C PRO A 374 31.32 -6.64 -1.12
N ARG A 375 32.46 -6.07 -1.56
CA ARG A 375 32.51 -5.33 -2.82
C ARG A 375 32.39 -6.27 -4.03
N PRO A 376 31.81 -5.81 -5.14
CA PRO A 376 31.77 -6.60 -6.37
C PRO A 376 33.18 -6.91 -6.90
N PRO A 377 33.34 -7.99 -7.68
CA PRO A 377 34.66 -8.42 -8.18
C PRO A 377 35.30 -7.43 -9.15
N ASP A 378 34.51 -6.57 -9.78
CA ASP A 378 34.97 -5.60 -10.76
C ASP A 378 34.10 -4.33 -10.76
N ARG A 379 34.58 -3.27 -11.44
CA ARG A 379 33.88 -1.98 -11.57
C ARG A 379 32.68 -2.02 -12.54
N LYS A 380 32.44 -3.13 -13.25
CA LYS A 380 31.35 -3.29 -14.23
C LYS A 380 30.14 -4.00 -13.62
N THR A 381 30.31 -4.63 -12.46
CA THR A 381 29.30 -5.36 -11.71
C THR A 381 28.76 -4.47 -10.61
N SER A 382 27.45 -4.24 -10.63
CA SER A 382 26.80 -3.51 -9.53
C SER A 382 26.75 -4.38 -8.27
N GLN A 383 26.71 -3.74 -7.10
CA GLN A 383 26.39 -4.39 -5.82
C GLN A 383 25.10 -5.23 -5.92
N GLY A 384 25.04 -6.35 -5.20
CA GLY A 384 23.86 -7.22 -5.15
C GLY A 384 22.63 -6.49 -4.60
N LEU A 385 22.81 -5.75 -3.50
CA LEU A 385 21.77 -4.91 -2.91
C LEU A 385 21.25 -3.88 -3.92
N THR A 386 22.13 -3.22 -4.68
CA THR A 386 21.75 -2.29 -5.76
C THR A 386 20.91 -2.97 -6.84
N TYR A 387 21.25 -4.21 -7.21
CA TYR A 387 20.51 -4.95 -8.23
C TYR A 387 19.07 -5.26 -7.81
N HIS A 388 18.84 -5.68 -6.56
CA HIS A 388 17.50 -6.03 -6.06
C HIS A 388 16.68 -4.83 -5.57
N SER A 389 17.35 -3.77 -5.09
CA SER A 389 16.70 -2.53 -4.64
C SER A 389 16.54 -1.46 -5.74
N TYR A 390 16.89 -1.74 -7.00
CA TYR A 390 16.79 -0.76 -8.09
C TYR A 390 15.44 -0.02 -8.12
N GLY A 391 15.47 1.31 -8.15
CA GLY A 391 14.27 2.14 -8.11
C GLY A 391 13.78 2.56 -6.71
N MET A 392 14.41 2.08 -5.64
CA MET A 392 14.07 2.46 -4.25
C MET A 392 14.91 3.64 -3.72
N ASP A 393 16.08 3.90 -4.33
CA ASP A 393 16.96 5.05 -4.06
C ASP A 393 17.66 5.44 -5.36
N GLU A 394 17.09 6.40 -6.08
CA GLU A 394 17.56 6.81 -7.41
C GLU A 394 17.60 8.33 -7.57
N VAL A 395 18.58 8.83 -8.32
CA VAL A 395 18.61 10.23 -8.75
C VAL A 395 17.87 10.37 -10.07
N ARG A 396 16.74 11.09 -10.06
CA ARG A 396 15.93 11.39 -11.26
C ARG A 396 15.80 12.89 -11.45
N ARG A 397 16.13 13.37 -12.64
CA ARG A 397 16.05 14.80 -13.02
C ARG A 397 16.74 15.72 -12.00
N GLY A 398 17.89 15.31 -11.45
CA GLY A 398 18.64 16.07 -10.45
C GLY A 398 18.14 15.96 -9.01
N SER A 399 17.00 15.30 -8.77
CA SER A 399 16.46 15.05 -7.42
C SER A 399 16.67 13.60 -6.97
N ARG A 400 17.14 13.38 -5.74
CA ARG A 400 17.21 12.04 -5.13
C ARG A 400 15.80 11.64 -4.70
N GLN A 401 15.30 10.54 -5.27
CA GLN A 401 14.00 9.95 -4.96
C GLN A 401 14.24 8.72 -4.07
N ARG A 402 14.51 8.96 -2.79
CA ARG A 402 14.69 7.90 -1.78
C ARG A 402 13.34 7.49 -1.21
N ARG A 403 13.12 6.20 -1.04
CA ARG A 403 11.93 5.64 -0.39
C ARG A 403 12.20 5.41 1.10
N PHE A 404 11.11 5.26 1.85
CA PHE A 404 11.14 4.88 3.26
C PHE A 404 10.90 3.37 3.39
N MET A 405 11.56 2.77 4.38
CA MET A 405 11.41 1.37 4.73
C MET A 405 10.98 1.23 6.18
N VAL A 406 10.14 0.24 6.45
CA VAL A 406 9.89 -0.25 7.80
C VAL A 406 11.03 -1.18 8.18
N GLU A 407 11.62 -0.96 9.35
CA GLU A 407 12.74 -1.76 9.84
C GLU A 407 12.30 -3.15 10.34
N PRO A 408 13.17 -4.18 10.23
CA PRO A 408 12.92 -5.50 10.82
C PRO A 408 12.54 -5.45 12.30
N GLY A 409 11.76 -6.43 12.75
CA GLY A 409 11.22 -6.53 14.11
C GLY A 409 9.88 -5.81 14.31
N ALA A 410 9.39 -5.06 13.31
CA ALA A 410 8.04 -4.50 13.33
C ALA A 410 6.98 -5.62 13.39
N ARG A 411 5.94 -5.42 14.21
CA ARG A 411 4.90 -6.43 14.46
C ARG A 411 3.51 -5.88 14.20
N TRP A 412 2.62 -6.76 13.71
CA TRP A 412 1.20 -6.47 13.53
C TRP A 412 0.35 -7.62 14.04
N THR A 413 -0.77 -7.26 14.66
CA THR A 413 -1.88 -8.17 14.91
C THR A 413 -2.76 -8.21 13.66
N ILE A 414 -2.92 -9.40 13.09
CA ILE A 414 -3.78 -9.69 11.96
C ILE A 414 -5.03 -10.40 12.48
N VAL A 415 -6.19 -9.79 12.26
CA VAL A 415 -7.48 -10.41 12.59
C VAL A 415 -8.13 -10.86 11.30
N LEU A 416 -8.31 -12.17 11.18
CA LEU A 416 -9.10 -12.81 10.14
C LEU A 416 -10.48 -13.13 10.70
N SER A 417 -11.53 -12.74 10.00
CA SER A 417 -12.89 -13.18 10.33
C SER A 417 -13.66 -13.58 9.09
N ALA A 418 -14.53 -14.57 9.25
CA ALA A 418 -15.35 -15.08 8.18
C ALA A 418 -16.78 -15.33 8.65
N ARG A 419 -17.71 -15.34 7.69
CA ARG A 419 -19.10 -15.73 7.86
C ARG A 419 -19.44 -16.87 6.92
N THR A 420 -20.47 -17.63 7.28
CA THR A 420 -21.12 -18.53 6.32
C THR A 420 -21.72 -17.71 5.17
N VAL A 421 -21.59 -18.22 3.96
CA VAL A 421 -22.05 -17.58 2.73
C VAL A 421 -22.46 -18.65 1.73
N ASP A 422 -23.50 -18.37 0.95
CA ASP A 422 -23.89 -19.23 -0.16
C ASP A 422 -23.07 -18.89 -1.40
N GLY A 423 -22.74 -19.92 -2.18
CA GLY A 423 -22.03 -19.78 -3.44
C GLY A 423 -22.87 -19.04 -4.48
N ILE A 424 -22.17 -18.41 -5.42
CA ILE A 424 -22.78 -17.63 -6.51
C ILE A 424 -22.39 -18.17 -7.88
N GLY A 425 -23.12 -17.78 -8.92
CA GLY A 425 -22.84 -18.21 -10.29
C GLY A 425 -22.84 -19.73 -10.39
N ARG A 426 -21.72 -20.31 -10.82
CA ARG A 426 -21.59 -21.78 -10.95
C ARG A 426 -21.57 -22.54 -9.62
N LEU A 427 -21.51 -21.82 -8.49
CA LEU A 427 -21.55 -22.36 -7.15
C LEU A 427 -22.91 -22.15 -6.47
N GLU A 428 -23.92 -21.67 -7.19
CA GLU A 428 -25.28 -21.55 -6.65
C GLU A 428 -25.78 -22.88 -6.09
N GLY A 429 -26.42 -22.83 -4.91
CA GLY A 429 -26.87 -24.02 -4.17
C GLY A 429 -25.80 -24.68 -3.30
N THR A 430 -24.57 -24.16 -3.29
CA THR A 430 -23.54 -24.55 -2.32
C THR A 430 -23.50 -23.57 -1.14
N THR A 431 -23.07 -24.04 0.03
CA THR A 431 -22.84 -23.20 1.22
C THR A 431 -21.42 -23.39 1.70
N ILE A 432 -20.69 -22.27 1.86
CA ILE A 432 -19.35 -22.25 2.46
C ILE A 432 -19.50 -21.83 3.91
N THR A 433 -19.07 -22.69 4.84
CA THR A 433 -19.15 -22.39 6.27
C THR A 433 -18.17 -21.28 6.67
N ALA A 434 -18.47 -20.58 7.78
CA ALA A 434 -17.55 -19.59 8.34
C ALA A 434 -16.16 -20.20 8.65
N THR A 435 -16.12 -21.45 9.12
CA THR A 435 -14.87 -22.16 9.44
C THR A 435 -14.05 -22.44 8.19
N ASP A 436 -14.67 -22.92 7.11
CA ASP A 436 -13.95 -23.20 5.86
C ASP A 436 -13.41 -21.92 5.23
N ALA A 437 -14.23 -20.87 5.18
CA ALA A 437 -13.81 -19.56 4.68
C ALA A 437 -12.66 -18.96 5.51
N LEU A 438 -12.70 -19.08 6.84
CA LEU A 438 -11.59 -18.67 7.70
C LEU A 438 -10.33 -19.52 7.45
N GLY A 439 -10.51 -20.84 7.25
CA GLY A 439 -9.43 -21.77 6.93
C GLY A 439 -8.70 -21.39 5.65
N GLN A 440 -9.42 -20.96 4.61
CA GLN A 440 -8.83 -20.45 3.37
C GLN A 440 -8.01 -19.17 3.59
N ALA A 441 -8.53 -18.22 4.38
CA ALA A 441 -7.82 -16.99 4.72
C ALA A 441 -6.52 -17.29 5.50
N HIS A 442 -6.60 -18.22 6.45
CA HIS A 442 -5.47 -18.63 7.28
C HIS A 442 -4.38 -19.35 6.45
N ALA A 443 -4.78 -20.25 5.55
CA ALA A 443 -3.88 -20.91 4.61
C ALA A 443 -3.16 -19.90 3.71
N ALA A 444 -3.90 -18.93 3.14
CA ALA A 444 -3.31 -17.88 2.33
C ALA A 444 -2.31 -17.01 3.11
N LEU A 445 -2.60 -16.67 4.37
CA LEU A 445 -1.68 -15.92 5.23
C LEU A 445 -0.44 -16.73 5.58
N SER A 446 -0.60 -18.02 5.86
CA SER A 446 0.52 -18.93 6.14
C SER A 446 1.43 -19.08 4.92
N LEU A 447 0.88 -19.18 3.71
CA LEU A 447 1.67 -19.20 2.47
C LEU A 447 2.38 -17.87 2.20
N LEU A 448 1.70 -16.73 2.39
CA LEU A 448 2.35 -15.42 2.31
C LEU A 448 3.54 -15.32 3.27
N CYS A 449 3.35 -15.79 4.50
CA CYS A 449 4.36 -15.78 5.55
C CYS A 449 5.36 -16.93 5.49
N SER A 450 5.29 -17.86 4.54
CA SER A 450 6.27 -18.96 4.38
C SER A 450 6.95 -18.97 3.02
N LEU A 451 6.33 -18.40 2.00
CA LEU A 451 6.80 -18.42 0.61
C LEU A 451 6.90 -17.01 -0.01
N GLY A 452 6.32 -15.99 0.63
CA GLY A 452 6.17 -14.65 0.07
C GLY A 452 6.77 -13.52 0.91
N GLY A 453 6.23 -12.31 0.66
CA GLY A 453 6.57 -11.08 1.35
C GLY A 453 5.61 -9.96 0.98
N VAL A 454 5.74 -8.82 1.66
CA VAL A 454 4.88 -7.64 1.52
C VAL A 454 5.65 -6.43 0.97
N GLY A 455 4.94 -5.51 0.33
CA GLY A 455 5.50 -4.25 -0.13
C GLY A 455 6.28 -4.32 -1.45
N SER A 456 6.89 -3.18 -1.81
CA SER A 456 7.72 -3.13 -3.01
C SER A 456 8.95 -4.02 -2.85
N LYS A 457 9.35 -4.70 -3.92
CA LYS A 457 10.49 -5.65 -3.92
C LYS A 457 10.29 -6.90 -3.06
N ALA A 458 9.05 -7.23 -2.66
CA ALA A 458 8.73 -8.46 -1.93
C ALA A 458 9.34 -9.73 -2.56
N ARG A 459 9.26 -9.86 -3.89
CA ARG A 459 9.84 -10.98 -4.65
C ARG A 459 11.37 -10.97 -4.74
N LYS A 460 12.05 -10.08 -4.02
CA LYS A 460 13.51 -9.89 -4.00
C LYS A 460 14.11 -10.01 -2.60
N GLY A 461 13.37 -10.59 -1.64
CA GLY A 461 13.82 -10.80 -0.26
C GLY A 461 13.47 -9.67 0.70
N PHE A 462 12.88 -8.58 0.23
CA PHE A 462 12.36 -7.51 1.09
C PHE A 462 10.97 -7.89 1.62
N GLY A 463 10.59 -7.35 2.78
CA GLY A 463 9.25 -7.51 3.33
C GLY A 463 8.84 -8.93 3.70
N ASN A 464 9.78 -9.83 4.02
CA ASN A 464 9.43 -11.17 4.47
C ASN A 464 8.84 -11.08 5.90
N LEU A 465 7.67 -11.69 6.07
CA LEU A 465 6.98 -11.82 7.36
C LEU A 465 7.11 -13.25 7.88
N VAL A 466 7.09 -13.40 9.20
CA VAL A 466 6.90 -14.67 9.90
C VAL A 466 5.65 -14.61 10.76
N LEU A 467 4.90 -15.71 10.82
CA LEU A 467 3.74 -15.85 11.69
C LEU A 467 4.20 -16.48 13.02
N THR A 468 3.83 -15.89 14.15
CA THR A 468 4.22 -16.42 15.47
C THR A 468 3.24 -17.50 15.94
N GLY A 469 3.70 -18.75 16.07
CA GLY A 469 2.94 -19.86 16.69
C GLY A 469 2.09 -20.69 15.72
N ASP A 470 0.99 -20.12 15.20
CA ASP A 470 -0.08 -20.86 14.51
C ASP A 470 0.13 -20.98 12.98
N ALA A 471 1.37 -21.18 12.52
CA ALA A 471 1.68 -21.23 11.08
C ALA A 471 1.33 -22.59 10.47
N LEU A 472 0.57 -22.58 9.38
CA LEU A 472 0.27 -23.80 8.62
C LEU A 472 1.41 -24.13 7.65
N GLY A 473 1.79 -25.40 7.59
CA GLY A 473 2.71 -25.89 6.56
C GLY A 473 2.05 -25.92 5.18
N ARG A 474 2.85 -25.88 4.10
CA ARG A 474 2.33 -25.90 2.72
C ARG A 474 1.38 -27.08 2.45
N HIS A 475 1.73 -28.28 2.92
CA HIS A 475 0.90 -29.48 2.75
C HIS A 475 -0.47 -29.31 3.40
N GLU A 476 -0.53 -28.68 4.57
CA GLU A 476 -1.78 -28.41 5.27
C GLU A 476 -2.62 -27.35 4.53
N CYS A 477 -1.98 -26.31 4.00
CA CYS A 477 -2.66 -25.31 3.15
C CYS A 477 -3.32 -25.96 1.93
N VAL A 478 -2.59 -26.87 1.24
CA VAL A 478 -3.11 -27.61 0.08
C VAL A 478 -4.23 -28.58 0.48
N ALA A 479 -4.09 -29.29 1.60
CA ALA A 479 -5.14 -30.19 2.08
C ALA A 479 -6.44 -29.43 2.41
N ARG A 480 -6.33 -28.26 3.06
CA ARG A 480 -7.49 -27.40 3.35
C ARG A 480 -8.13 -26.83 2.09
N SER A 481 -7.36 -26.50 1.05
CA SER A 481 -7.90 -26.02 -0.22
C SER A 481 -8.60 -27.15 -0.99
N ALA A 482 -8.05 -28.36 -0.99
CA ALA A 482 -8.67 -29.55 -1.56
C ALA A 482 -10.00 -29.90 -0.88
N ALA A 483 -10.03 -29.96 0.45
CA ALA A 483 -11.25 -30.27 1.20
C ALA A 483 -12.42 -29.30 0.90
N LEU A 484 -12.12 -28.01 0.73
CA LEU A 484 -13.14 -27.04 0.31
C LEU A 484 -13.66 -27.34 -1.11
N ARG A 485 -12.77 -27.63 -2.07
CA ARG A 485 -13.19 -27.95 -3.44
C ARG A 485 -14.05 -29.21 -3.49
N ASP A 486 -13.71 -30.22 -2.70
CA ASP A 486 -14.46 -31.48 -2.60
C ASP A 486 -15.85 -31.23 -2.00
N THR A 487 -15.94 -30.42 -0.95
CA THR A 487 -17.20 -30.03 -0.31
C THR A 487 -18.13 -29.32 -1.29
N LEU A 488 -17.57 -28.44 -2.13
CA LEU A 488 -18.33 -27.70 -3.14
C LEU A 488 -18.63 -28.51 -4.40
N ARG A 489 -18.09 -29.74 -4.52
CA ARG A 489 -18.07 -30.52 -5.78
C ARG A 489 -17.54 -29.68 -6.95
N ALA A 490 -16.68 -28.71 -6.64
CA ALA A 490 -16.14 -27.75 -7.58
C ALA A 490 -14.91 -28.29 -8.33
N GLY A 491 -14.46 -29.50 -7.97
CA GLY A 491 -13.42 -30.23 -8.69
C GLY A 491 -13.90 -30.65 -10.08
N GLY A 492 -13.59 -29.84 -11.09
CA GLY A 492 -13.66 -30.27 -12.47
C GLY A 492 -12.45 -31.16 -12.79
N ALA A 493 -12.65 -32.23 -13.54
CA ALA A 493 -11.54 -32.94 -14.17
C ALA A 493 -10.78 -31.94 -15.06
N ARG A 494 -9.62 -31.46 -14.57
CA ARG A 494 -8.66 -30.71 -15.39
C ARG A 494 -8.42 -31.55 -16.65
N ARG A 495 -8.44 -30.94 -17.84
CA ARG A 495 -7.87 -31.63 -19.01
C ARG A 495 -6.42 -31.92 -18.66
N THR A 496 -6.06 -33.19 -18.57
CA THR A 496 -4.69 -33.64 -18.33
C THR A 496 -3.75 -32.91 -19.29
N GLY A 497 -2.91 -32.00 -18.79
CA GLY A 497 -1.94 -31.23 -19.58
C GLY A 497 -1.95 -29.70 -19.41
N ASP A 498 -3.04 -29.08 -18.93
CA ASP A 498 -3.15 -27.62 -18.83
C ASP A 498 -2.54 -27.06 -17.54
N LEU A 499 -1.22 -26.83 -17.51
CA LEU A 499 -0.55 -26.17 -16.39
C LEU A 499 -0.90 -24.68 -16.33
N ALA A 500 -1.29 -24.22 -15.14
CA ALA A 500 -1.66 -22.84 -14.89
C ALA A 500 -0.45 -22.02 -14.41
N PRO A 501 -0.35 -20.74 -14.75
CA PRO A 501 0.64 -19.86 -14.13
C PRO A 501 0.43 -19.79 -12.61
N ASN A 502 1.52 -19.70 -11.86
CA ASN A 502 1.51 -19.57 -10.41
C ASN A 502 0.81 -20.73 -9.65
N ASP A 503 0.82 -21.93 -10.24
CA ASP A 503 0.26 -23.14 -9.64
C ASP A 503 1.18 -23.66 -8.52
N LEU A 504 0.66 -23.74 -7.29
CA LEU A 504 1.42 -24.12 -6.10
C LEU A 504 1.96 -25.56 -6.17
N ASP A 505 1.34 -26.43 -6.95
CA ASP A 505 1.75 -27.84 -7.10
C ASP A 505 3.02 -28.00 -7.96
N THR A 506 3.42 -26.94 -8.66
CA THR A 506 4.47 -26.99 -9.70
C THR A 506 5.74 -26.24 -9.31
N VAL A 507 5.79 -25.75 -8.07
CA VAL A 507 6.86 -24.87 -7.61
C VAL A 507 8.19 -25.59 -7.51
N ILE A 508 9.25 -24.87 -7.88
CA ILE A 508 10.64 -25.29 -7.65
C ILE A 508 11.13 -24.55 -6.42
N GLU A 509 11.65 -25.29 -5.44
CA GLU A 509 12.12 -24.75 -4.17
C GLU A 509 13.64 -24.83 -4.05
N LEU A 510 14.23 -23.75 -3.56
CA LEU A 510 15.51 -23.75 -2.91
C LEU A 510 15.25 -24.02 -1.42
N GLY A 511 15.71 -25.19 -0.94
CA GLY A 511 15.63 -25.57 0.46
C GLY A 511 16.35 -24.58 1.40
N PRO A 512 16.22 -24.75 2.72
CA PRO A 512 16.84 -23.85 3.69
C PRO A 512 18.36 -23.89 3.57
N ILE A 513 18.97 -22.73 3.35
CA ILE A 513 20.41 -22.52 3.45
C ILE A 513 20.67 -21.76 4.75
N ALA A 514 21.18 -22.47 5.76
CA ALA A 514 21.63 -21.85 7.01
C ALA A 514 22.83 -20.94 6.73
N THR A 515 22.84 -19.76 7.33
CA THR A 515 23.90 -18.76 7.14
C THR A 515 24.46 -18.33 8.49
N PRO A 516 25.72 -17.87 8.56
CA PRO A 516 26.29 -17.29 9.77
C PRO A 516 25.86 -15.83 9.98
N TRP A 517 25.06 -15.27 9.07
CA TRP A 517 24.68 -13.86 9.10
C TRP A 517 23.55 -13.63 10.11
N THR A 518 23.67 -12.58 10.90
CA THR A 518 22.60 -12.09 11.79
C THR A 518 21.97 -10.79 11.25
N ASP A 519 22.76 -10.01 10.51
CA ASP A 519 22.31 -8.83 9.77
C ASP A 519 21.78 -9.21 8.38
N VAL A 520 20.53 -8.82 8.15
CA VAL A 520 19.75 -9.08 6.94
C VAL A 520 20.38 -8.50 5.67
N TRP A 521 21.15 -7.43 5.78
CA TRP A 521 21.76 -6.78 4.62
C TRP A 521 22.77 -7.69 3.91
N TYR A 522 23.50 -8.54 4.64
CA TYR A 522 24.39 -9.55 4.03
C TYR A 522 23.59 -10.56 3.21
N ALA A 523 22.48 -11.06 3.74
CA ALA A 523 21.62 -12.01 3.05
C ALA A 523 21.00 -11.39 1.78
N LEU A 524 20.46 -10.17 1.88
CA LEU A 524 19.88 -9.44 0.75
C LEU A 524 20.92 -9.18 -0.35
N ASP A 525 22.13 -8.79 0.04
CA ASP A 525 23.21 -8.55 -0.91
C ASP A 525 23.68 -9.84 -1.59
N ALA A 526 23.90 -10.90 -0.83
CA ALA A 526 24.34 -12.19 -1.35
C ALA A 526 23.31 -12.80 -2.33
N ILE A 527 22.02 -12.72 -2.00
CA ILE A 527 20.92 -13.13 -2.89
C ILE A 527 20.94 -12.30 -4.17
N GLY A 528 21.05 -10.97 -4.05
CA GLY A 528 21.10 -10.05 -5.19
C GLY A 528 22.29 -10.35 -6.11
N THR A 529 23.46 -10.62 -5.53
CA THR A 529 24.69 -10.97 -6.24
C THR A 529 24.55 -12.30 -6.97
N ALA A 530 24.06 -13.34 -6.30
CA ALA A 530 23.87 -14.67 -6.89
C ALA A 530 22.83 -14.64 -8.03
N ALA A 531 21.69 -13.99 -7.82
CA ALA A 531 20.66 -13.81 -8.84
C ALA A 531 21.17 -13.00 -10.03
N GLN A 532 21.99 -11.97 -9.79
CA GLN A 532 22.59 -11.19 -10.86
C GLN A 532 23.61 -12.00 -11.66
N ALA A 533 24.48 -12.76 -10.99
CA ALA A 533 25.50 -13.60 -11.63
C ALA A 533 24.83 -14.61 -12.58
N PHE A 534 23.79 -15.30 -12.12
CA PHE A 534 23.01 -16.20 -12.97
C PHE A 534 22.34 -15.46 -14.14
N ALA A 535 21.68 -14.33 -13.89
CA ALA A 535 21.03 -13.57 -14.97
C ALA A 535 22.01 -13.04 -16.03
N LYS A 536 23.31 -12.93 -15.71
CA LYS A 536 24.38 -12.56 -16.66
C LYS A 536 24.82 -13.71 -17.56
N THR A 537 24.76 -14.98 -17.13
CA THR A 537 25.12 -16.13 -18.00
C THR A 537 24.15 -16.26 -19.19
N TYR A 538 22.91 -15.85 -18.97
CA TYR A 538 21.85 -15.79 -19.98
C TYR A 538 21.72 -14.43 -20.69
N LYS A 539 22.77 -13.60 -20.65
CA LYS A 539 22.77 -12.32 -21.38
C LYS A 539 22.56 -12.61 -22.88
N HIS A 540 21.67 -11.85 -23.51
CA HIS A 540 21.34 -11.99 -24.94
C HIS A 540 20.59 -13.27 -25.35
N ARG A 541 20.15 -14.11 -24.39
CA ARG A 541 19.43 -15.39 -24.64
C ARG A 541 17.94 -15.31 -24.29
N ARG A 542 17.05 -15.80 -25.16
CA ARG A 542 15.58 -15.67 -25.00
C ARG A 542 15.05 -16.39 -23.77
N GLU A 543 15.71 -17.45 -23.32
CA GLU A 543 15.42 -18.23 -22.13
C GLU A 543 15.35 -17.33 -20.88
N LYS A 544 16.10 -16.22 -20.84
CA LYS A 544 16.09 -15.24 -19.75
C LYS A 544 14.71 -14.66 -19.42
N LEU A 545 13.75 -14.76 -20.34
CA LEU A 545 12.34 -14.42 -20.11
C LEU A 545 11.71 -15.21 -18.95
N ALA A 546 12.18 -16.44 -18.67
CA ALA A 546 11.73 -17.23 -17.53
C ALA A 546 12.06 -16.58 -16.17
N LEU A 547 12.86 -15.51 -16.14
CA LEU A 547 13.10 -14.70 -14.93
C LEU A 547 12.15 -13.49 -14.81
N GLY A 548 11.08 -13.43 -15.60
CA GLY A 548 10.08 -12.34 -15.67
C GLY A 548 10.38 -11.28 -16.74
N LEU A 549 9.58 -10.20 -16.77
CA LEU A 549 9.66 -9.08 -17.72
C LEU A 549 9.41 -7.72 -17.01
N PRO A 550 9.94 -6.59 -17.51
CA PRO A 550 10.82 -6.47 -18.67
C PRO A 550 12.25 -6.92 -18.34
N ARG A 551 12.84 -7.76 -19.20
CA ARG A 551 14.26 -8.10 -19.15
C ARG A 551 14.93 -7.56 -20.38
N SER A 552 15.95 -6.72 -20.18
CA SER A 552 16.77 -6.26 -21.29
C SER A 552 17.65 -7.41 -21.78
N ILE A 553 17.34 -7.88 -22.99
CA ILE A 553 18.14 -8.82 -23.75
C ILE A 553 18.68 -7.98 -24.91
N HIS A 554 19.76 -7.24 -24.67
CA HIS A 554 20.27 -6.29 -25.67
C HIS A 554 20.51 -6.99 -27.02
N ARG A 555 19.70 -6.70 -28.04
CA ARG A 555 20.19 -6.68 -29.41
C ARG A 555 20.09 -5.23 -29.93
N ARG A 556 20.46 -4.99 -31.19
CA ARG A 556 20.84 -3.68 -31.74
C ARG A 556 19.71 -2.64 -31.61
N PRO A 557 19.96 -1.33 -31.82
CA PRO A 557 18.97 -0.25 -31.62
C PRO A 557 17.67 -0.35 -32.44
N GLN A 558 17.55 -1.34 -33.33
CA GLN A 558 16.36 -1.63 -34.14
C GLN A 558 15.52 -2.79 -33.60
N ASP A 559 15.93 -3.49 -32.54
CA ASP A 559 15.20 -4.65 -32.02
C ASP A 559 14.11 -4.24 -31.02
N GLU A 560 12.86 -4.63 -31.31
CA GLU A 560 11.68 -4.38 -30.48
C GLU A 560 11.83 -4.92 -29.04
N ARG A 561 11.08 -4.36 -28.09
CA ARG A 561 10.95 -4.92 -26.74
C ARG A 561 10.50 -6.37 -26.84
N LEU A 562 11.17 -7.26 -26.12
CA LEU A 562 10.75 -8.65 -26.05
C LEU A 562 9.39 -8.78 -25.36
N SER A 563 8.47 -9.43 -26.04
CA SER A 563 7.17 -9.84 -25.56
C SER A 563 6.95 -11.32 -25.80
N VAL A 564 6.03 -11.93 -25.05
CA VAL A 564 5.49 -13.25 -25.38
C VAL A 564 4.03 -13.11 -25.76
N THR A 565 3.53 -13.97 -26.65
CA THR A 565 2.13 -13.94 -27.07
C THR A 565 1.34 -15.00 -26.32
N GLN A 566 0.20 -14.63 -25.75
CA GLN A 566 -0.79 -15.56 -25.21
C GLN A 566 -2.10 -15.37 -25.97
N GLY A 567 -2.49 -16.36 -26.77
CA GLY A 567 -3.62 -16.21 -27.70
C GLY A 567 -3.35 -15.12 -28.75
N ARG A 568 -4.17 -14.06 -28.76
CA ARG A 568 -4.02 -12.90 -29.66
C ARG A 568 -3.29 -11.71 -29.01
N GLU A 569 -2.97 -11.79 -27.72
CA GLU A 569 -2.43 -10.67 -26.96
C GLU A 569 -0.93 -10.76 -26.72
N ARG A 570 -0.30 -9.57 -26.65
CA ARG A 570 1.15 -9.40 -26.47
C ARG A 570 1.48 -9.02 -25.03
N ILE A 571 2.19 -9.91 -24.34
CA ILE A 571 2.63 -9.72 -22.96
C ILE A 571 4.00 -9.07 -22.93
N GLU A 572 4.07 -7.82 -22.48
CA GLU A 572 5.31 -7.03 -22.37
C GLU A 572 5.87 -6.94 -20.94
N ARG A 573 5.05 -7.31 -19.95
CA ARG A 573 5.39 -7.28 -18.52
C ARG A 573 4.99 -8.60 -17.89
N HIS A 574 5.77 -9.04 -16.92
CA HIS A 574 5.45 -10.23 -16.13
C HIS A 574 6.27 -10.16 -14.86
N ALA A 575 5.59 -10.21 -13.71
CA ALA A 575 6.29 -10.16 -12.44
C ALA A 575 7.30 -11.32 -12.31
N SER A 576 8.34 -11.10 -11.50
CA SER A 576 9.37 -12.11 -11.25
C SER A 576 8.73 -13.41 -10.73
N PRO A 577 8.92 -14.58 -11.36
CA PRO A 577 8.37 -15.84 -10.85
C PRO A 577 9.10 -16.34 -9.59
N ILE A 578 10.25 -15.73 -9.26
CA ILE A 578 11.03 -16.08 -8.09
C ILE A 578 10.65 -15.21 -6.91
N HIS A 579 10.34 -15.85 -5.78
CA HIS A 579 10.14 -15.27 -4.46
C HIS A 579 11.31 -15.67 -3.56
N TYR A 580 12.21 -14.73 -3.26
CA TYR A 580 13.27 -14.95 -2.28
C TYR A 580 12.76 -14.68 -0.87
N ARG A 581 13.23 -15.48 0.06
CA ARG A 581 12.83 -15.41 1.46
C ARG A 581 14.02 -15.55 2.39
N ILE A 582 13.99 -14.76 3.46
CA ILE A 582 14.92 -14.85 4.57
C ILE A 582 14.09 -15.08 5.83
N ASP A 583 14.38 -16.17 6.53
CA ASP A 583 13.85 -16.50 7.85
C ASP A 583 14.91 -16.23 8.92
N ARG A 584 14.50 -16.15 10.19
CA ARG A 584 15.39 -16.08 11.35
C ARG A 584 15.28 -17.35 12.17
N ALA A 585 16.42 -17.99 12.45
CA ALA A 585 16.54 -19.14 13.34
C ALA A 585 16.53 -18.68 14.81
N ALA A 586 16.39 -19.65 15.73
CA ALA A 586 16.28 -19.38 17.16
C ALA A 586 17.53 -18.73 17.78
N ASP A 587 18.70 -18.99 17.20
CA ASP A 587 20.00 -18.39 17.58
C ASP A 587 20.22 -17.00 16.96
N GLY A 588 19.24 -16.48 16.21
CA GLY A 588 19.30 -15.20 15.53
C GLY A 588 19.94 -15.25 14.13
N ALA A 589 20.50 -16.38 13.73
CA ALA A 589 21.08 -16.58 12.40
C ALA A 589 20.01 -16.59 11.31
N LEU A 590 20.37 -16.17 10.11
CA LEU A 590 19.45 -16.09 8.98
C LEU A 590 19.44 -17.38 8.16
N VAL A 591 18.28 -17.74 7.64
CA VAL A 591 18.09 -18.87 6.72
C VAL A 591 17.52 -18.37 5.41
N VAL A 592 18.22 -18.64 4.31
CA VAL A 592 17.78 -18.23 2.96
C VAL A 592 16.98 -19.36 2.30
N ARG A 593 15.86 -19.01 1.68
CA ARG A 593 15.00 -19.89 0.88
C ARG A 593 14.57 -19.17 -0.41
N ALA A 594 14.09 -19.93 -1.38
CA ALA A 594 13.41 -19.35 -2.54
C ALA A 594 12.34 -20.28 -3.09
N THR A 595 11.23 -19.70 -3.53
CA THR A 595 10.15 -20.40 -4.23
C THR A 595 10.03 -19.84 -5.64
N MET A 596 9.97 -20.70 -6.64
CA MET A 596 9.95 -20.31 -8.04
C MET A 596 8.74 -20.94 -8.71
N PHE A 597 7.93 -20.13 -9.39
CA PHE A 597 6.77 -20.58 -10.14
C PHE A 597 7.12 -20.71 -11.62
N PRO A 598 7.27 -21.93 -12.18
CA PRO A 598 7.38 -22.09 -13.61
C PRO A 598 6.16 -21.50 -14.30
N SER A 599 6.39 -20.88 -15.45
CA SER A 599 5.34 -20.23 -16.23
C SER A 599 5.20 -20.92 -17.57
N PRO A 600 3.97 -21.33 -17.97
CA PRO A 600 3.73 -21.96 -19.26
C PRO A 600 3.92 -21.00 -20.43
N ILE A 601 4.07 -19.70 -20.17
CA ILE A 601 4.14 -18.62 -21.16
C ILE A 601 5.47 -17.83 -21.10
N LEU A 602 6.44 -18.19 -20.25
CA LEU A 602 7.71 -17.48 -20.15
C LEU A 602 8.94 -18.40 -20.27
N PRO A 603 9.52 -18.54 -21.48
CA PRO A 603 8.88 -18.34 -22.79
C PRO A 603 7.90 -19.48 -23.15
N ASP A 604 8.08 -20.63 -22.51
CA ASP A 604 7.24 -21.83 -22.53
C ASP A 604 7.56 -22.61 -21.25
N LEU A 605 6.70 -23.56 -20.89
CA LEU A 605 6.83 -24.32 -19.66
C LEU A 605 8.19 -25.04 -19.54
N THR A 606 8.60 -25.77 -20.58
CA THR A 606 9.80 -26.61 -20.56
C THR A 606 11.05 -25.76 -20.29
N ARG A 607 11.19 -24.65 -21.02
CA ARG A 607 12.32 -23.72 -20.82
C ARG A 607 12.24 -23.00 -19.47
N SER A 608 11.02 -22.69 -19.00
CA SER A 608 10.81 -22.10 -17.68
C SER A 608 11.29 -23.01 -16.55
N VAL A 609 10.85 -24.28 -16.56
CA VAL A 609 11.25 -25.31 -15.60
C VAL A 609 12.76 -25.53 -15.62
N ALA A 610 13.34 -25.71 -16.82
CA ALA A 610 14.78 -25.93 -16.97
C ALA A 610 15.60 -24.76 -16.39
N MET A 611 15.26 -23.53 -16.76
CA MET A 611 16.01 -22.36 -16.29
C MET A 611 15.86 -22.12 -14.78
N LEU A 612 14.67 -22.30 -14.22
CA LEU A 612 14.45 -22.13 -12.78
C LEU A 612 15.13 -23.23 -11.97
N THR A 613 15.22 -24.45 -12.50
CA THR A 613 15.98 -25.55 -11.90
C THR A 613 17.48 -25.23 -11.87
N GLU A 614 18.03 -24.73 -12.98
CA GLU A 614 19.44 -24.30 -13.03
C GLU A 614 19.69 -23.08 -12.11
N LEU A 615 18.74 -22.15 -12.03
CA LEU A 615 18.83 -21.02 -11.11
C LEU A 615 18.90 -21.52 -9.66
N ARG A 616 18.04 -22.46 -9.26
CA ARG A 616 18.07 -23.08 -7.93
C ARG A 616 19.46 -23.64 -7.61
N GLU A 617 20.04 -24.41 -8.52
CA GLU A 617 21.37 -25.01 -8.34
C GLU A 617 22.49 -23.96 -8.29
N SER A 618 22.38 -22.92 -9.13
CA SER A 618 23.32 -21.79 -9.13
C SER A 618 23.25 -20.99 -7.82
N LEU A 619 22.04 -20.73 -7.31
CA LEU A 619 21.83 -20.07 -6.02
C LEU A 619 22.42 -20.90 -4.88
N GLN A 620 22.14 -22.20 -4.84
CA GLN A 620 22.70 -23.11 -3.83
C GLN A 620 24.23 -23.02 -3.80
N ARG A 621 24.88 -23.16 -4.97
CA ARG A 621 26.34 -23.10 -5.07
C ARG A 621 26.89 -21.74 -4.67
N THR A 622 26.33 -20.66 -5.21
CA THR A 622 26.86 -19.30 -5.02
C THR A 622 26.67 -18.80 -3.60
N LEU A 623 25.53 -19.08 -2.98
CA LEU A 623 25.28 -18.71 -1.59
C LEU A 623 26.16 -19.52 -0.64
N THR A 624 26.32 -20.83 -0.86
CA THR A 624 27.22 -21.67 -0.06
C THR A 624 28.67 -21.17 -0.14
N ALA A 625 29.14 -20.78 -1.33
CA ALA A 625 30.46 -20.18 -1.50
C ALA A 625 30.61 -18.83 -0.79
N ALA A 626 29.58 -17.98 -0.87
CA ALA A 626 29.55 -16.69 -0.16
C ALA A 626 29.63 -16.88 1.36
N ILE A 627 28.94 -17.89 1.90
CA ILE A 627 28.96 -18.26 3.32
C ILE A 627 30.35 -18.74 3.74
N ALA A 628 30.96 -19.67 2.98
CA ALA A 628 32.29 -20.20 3.29
C ALA A 628 33.39 -19.12 3.25
N GLY A 629 33.26 -18.17 2.32
CA GLY A 629 34.18 -17.04 2.18
C GLY A 629 33.93 -15.88 3.16
N TRP A 630 32.80 -15.88 3.87
CA TRP A 630 32.44 -14.78 4.77
C TRP A 630 33.30 -14.77 6.03
N ARG A 631 33.59 -13.57 6.52
CA ARG A 631 34.26 -13.33 7.80
C ARG A 631 33.49 -12.21 8.52
N PRO A 632 33.27 -12.33 9.84
CA PRO A 632 32.61 -11.27 10.59
C PRO A 632 33.45 -9.98 10.53
N PRO A 633 32.81 -8.81 10.39
CA PRO A 633 33.53 -7.54 10.50
C PRO A 633 34.14 -7.39 11.90
N PRO A 634 35.29 -6.70 12.04
CA PRO A 634 35.91 -6.49 13.34
C PRO A 634 34.95 -5.71 14.27
N PRO A 635 34.86 -6.06 15.57
CA PRO A 635 33.96 -5.38 16.50
C PRO A 635 34.35 -3.90 16.62
N GLY A 636 33.45 -2.98 16.24
CA GLY A 636 33.68 -1.53 16.37
C GLY A 636 33.15 -0.62 15.26
N ARG A 637 32.49 -1.13 14.21
CA ARG A 637 31.77 -0.28 13.24
C ARG A 637 30.34 -0.77 13.06
N GLY A 638 29.39 0.03 13.54
CA GLY A 638 27.99 0.00 13.10
C GLY A 638 27.12 -1.13 13.62
N ASP A 639 26.99 -1.31 14.94
CA ASP A 639 25.97 -2.21 15.49
C ASP A 639 24.58 -1.54 15.43
N ARG A 640 23.92 -1.62 14.27
CA ARG A 640 22.46 -1.50 14.16
C ARG A 640 21.86 -2.90 14.11
N GLY A 641 22.07 -3.71 15.16
CA GLY A 641 21.72 -5.12 15.06
C GLY A 641 21.49 -5.90 16.35
N ALA A 642 21.41 -5.30 17.54
CA ALA A 642 21.02 -6.03 18.75
C ALA A 642 20.52 -5.09 19.88
N ALA A 643 19.24 -4.72 19.86
CA ALA A 643 18.57 -4.18 21.04
C ALA A 643 17.10 -4.60 21.09
N ALA A 644 16.88 -5.90 21.27
CA ALA A 644 15.66 -6.46 21.84
C ALA A 644 16.03 -7.34 23.04
N SER A 645 16.42 -6.72 24.15
CA SER A 645 16.26 -7.30 25.49
C SER A 645 16.18 -6.16 26.50
N GLY A 646 15.27 -6.29 27.45
CA GLY A 646 14.82 -5.20 28.30
C GLY A 646 15.86 -4.70 29.31
N THR A 647 15.76 -3.41 29.62
CA THR A 647 15.48 -2.90 30.97
C THR A 647 15.44 -1.37 30.88
N ALA A 648 14.32 -0.80 31.32
CA ALA A 648 14.21 0.63 31.53
C ALA A 648 15.24 1.03 32.61
N ARG A 649 16.25 1.82 32.25
CA ARG A 649 17.04 2.59 33.21
C ARG A 649 16.50 4.01 33.23
N SER A 650 15.67 4.27 34.24
CA SER A 650 15.44 5.58 34.81
C SER A 650 16.72 6.08 35.49
N GLY A 651 17.08 7.33 35.25
CA GLY A 651 18.19 8.04 35.91
C GLY A 651 18.13 9.53 35.57
N PRO A 652 18.42 10.44 36.52
CA PRO A 652 17.57 11.60 36.76
C PRO A 652 17.91 12.83 35.92
N LEU A 653 16.86 13.61 35.67
CA LEU A 653 16.94 15.02 35.33
C LEU A 653 17.83 15.77 36.35
N ARG A 654 18.90 16.40 35.87
CA ARG A 654 19.53 17.54 36.55
C ARG A 654 19.80 18.64 35.54
N GLY A 655 19.27 19.82 35.86
CA GLY A 655 19.22 20.98 35.00
C GLY A 655 20.50 21.82 34.99
N GLY A 656 20.41 22.86 34.14
CA GLY A 656 20.99 24.19 34.33
C GLY A 656 22.50 24.32 34.40
N GLY A 657 23.08 24.94 33.38
CA GLY A 657 24.44 25.50 33.48
C GLY A 657 25.00 26.00 32.16
N ALA A 658 24.74 27.26 31.83
CA ALA A 658 25.47 27.98 30.81
C ALA A 658 26.93 28.19 31.24
N ARG A 659 27.88 27.95 30.32
CA ARG A 659 29.03 28.82 29.96
C ARG A 659 29.98 28.06 29.03
N GLY A 660 30.36 28.72 27.94
CA GLY A 660 31.10 28.13 26.84
C GLY A 660 32.61 28.04 27.04
N SER A 661 33.26 27.36 26.11
CA SER A 661 34.58 27.73 25.61
C SER A 661 34.75 27.16 24.20
N ALA A 662 35.34 27.98 23.34
CA ALA A 662 35.39 27.83 21.90
C ALA A 662 36.52 26.90 21.43
N THR A 663 36.38 26.35 20.23
CA THR A 663 37.50 25.91 19.38
C THR A 663 37.11 26.25 17.93
N PRO A 664 38.04 26.78 17.11
CA PRO A 664 37.72 27.73 16.05
C PRO A 664 37.24 27.05 14.77
N ALA A 665 36.21 27.63 14.17
CA ALA A 665 35.77 27.32 12.81
C ALA A 665 36.85 27.76 11.79
N ALA A 666 37.14 26.88 10.83
CA ALA A 666 37.91 27.24 9.64
C ALA A 666 37.25 28.44 8.91
N PRO A 667 38.02 29.38 8.36
CA PRO A 667 37.46 30.55 7.71
C PRO A 667 36.60 30.13 6.52
N ALA A 668 35.33 30.57 6.54
CA ALA A 668 34.43 30.45 5.40
C ALA A 668 35.07 31.14 4.18
N ALA A 669 35.15 30.42 3.06
CA ALA A 669 35.56 31.01 1.80
C ALA A 669 34.63 32.20 1.47
N PRO A 670 35.16 33.32 0.94
CA PRO A 670 34.35 34.49 0.64
C PRO A 670 33.19 34.13 -0.31
N PRO A 671 32.00 34.72 -0.13
CA PRO A 671 30.86 34.45 -0.99
C PRO A 671 31.19 34.84 -2.44
N VAL A 672 31.07 33.87 -3.36
CA VAL A 672 31.23 34.11 -4.80
C VAL A 672 30.07 34.99 -5.27
N PRO A 673 30.32 36.17 -5.87
CA PRO A 673 29.27 37.04 -6.37
C PRO A 673 28.41 36.34 -7.43
N SER A 674 27.09 36.59 -7.41
CA SER A 674 26.19 36.08 -8.47
C SER A 674 26.38 36.91 -9.73
N LEU A 675 26.81 36.25 -10.81
CA LEU A 675 26.98 36.81 -12.15
C LEU A 675 25.79 36.46 -13.05
N GLN A 676 24.74 35.82 -12.52
CA GLN A 676 23.59 35.36 -13.29
C GLN A 676 22.93 36.52 -14.05
N GLY A 677 22.73 36.35 -15.35
CA GLY A 677 22.15 37.36 -16.25
C GLY A 677 23.16 38.41 -16.75
N THR A 678 24.44 38.31 -16.40
CA THR A 678 25.49 39.23 -16.91
C THR A 678 26.31 38.59 -18.02
N THR A 679 27.01 39.42 -18.81
CA THR A 679 28.01 38.97 -19.79
C THR A 679 29.39 39.14 -19.18
N VAL A 680 30.15 38.05 -19.14
CA VAL A 680 31.48 37.99 -18.49
C VAL A 680 32.51 37.43 -19.45
N LYS A 681 33.77 37.86 -19.30
CA LYS A 681 34.90 37.24 -20.00
C LYS A 681 35.30 35.97 -19.29
N VAL A 682 35.44 34.91 -20.05
CA VAL A 682 35.85 33.58 -19.58
C VAL A 682 36.99 33.04 -20.42
N ARG A 683 37.81 32.18 -19.83
CA ARG A 683 38.86 31.43 -20.50
C ARG A 683 38.36 30.03 -20.83
N LEU A 684 38.63 29.55 -22.05
CA LEU A 684 38.43 28.15 -22.42
C LEU A 684 39.39 27.27 -21.62
N VAL A 685 38.88 26.32 -20.86
CA VAL A 685 39.70 25.40 -20.05
C VAL A 685 39.96 24.10 -20.81
N ASP A 686 38.90 23.46 -21.32
CA ASP A 686 39.01 22.16 -22.00
C ASP A 686 37.74 21.83 -22.81
N GLU A 687 37.88 21.03 -23.86
CA GLU A 687 36.76 20.50 -24.64
C GLU A 687 36.40 19.10 -24.13
N ARG A 688 35.30 18.97 -23.35
CA ARG A 688 34.92 17.69 -22.74
C ARG A 688 33.64 17.12 -23.35
N LYS A 689 33.59 15.78 -23.38
CA LYS A 689 32.37 15.02 -23.70
C LYS A 689 31.65 14.72 -22.38
N PRO A 690 30.46 15.28 -22.10
CA PRO A 690 29.78 15.03 -20.83
C PRO A 690 29.34 13.56 -20.74
N PRO A 691 29.28 12.97 -19.53
CA PRO A 691 28.71 11.66 -19.35
C PRO A 691 27.21 11.74 -19.68
N LYS A 692 26.81 11.17 -20.83
CA LYS A 692 25.44 11.00 -21.36
C LYS A 692 24.94 11.99 -22.45
N GLN A 693 25.76 12.83 -23.07
CA GLN A 693 25.35 13.62 -24.26
C GLN A 693 26.24 13.36 -25.49
N LYS A 694 25.64 13.39 -26.70
CA LYS A 694 26.33 13.09 -27.97
C LYS A 694 27.28 14.20 -28.45
N ASN A 695 27.10 15.44 -27.99
CA ASN A 695 27.86 16.61 -28.47
C ASN A 695 28.93 17.04 -27.46
N LYS A 696 30.09 17.47 -27.97
CA LYS A 696 31.16 18.06 -27.18
C LYS A 696 30.75 19.43 -26.64
N LYS A 697 31.16 19.76 -25.41
CA LYS A 697 30.93 21.08 -24.81
C LYS A 697 32.25 21.71 -24.35
N TRP A 698 32.38 23.01 -24.55
CA TRP A 698 33.47 23.82 -24.03
C TRP A 698 33.26 24.08 -22.54
N PHE A 699 34.25 23.73 -21.74
CA PHE A 699 34.33 24.11 -20.33
C PHE A 699 35.11 25.42 -20.21
N VAL A 700 34.61 26.33 -19.39
CA VAL A 700 35.14 27.69 -19.22
C VAL A 700 35.19 28.08 -17.76
N GLU A 701 36.06 29.02 -17.45
CA GLU A 701 36.18 29.66 -16.13
C GLU A 701 36.29 31.18 -16.30
N THR A 702 35.76 31.95 -15.35
CA THR A 702 35.96 33.40 -15.31
C THR A 702 37.45 33.71 -15.17
N LEU A 703 37.90 34.89 -15.64
CA LEU A 703 39.33 35.23 -15.63
C LEU A 703 39.97 35.28 -14.23
N ASP A 704 39.14 35.48 -13.20
CA ASP A 704 39.51 35.43 -11.78
C ASP A 704 39.44 34.01 -11.17
N GLY A 705 39.02 33.00 -11.95
CA GLY A 705 38.85 31.61 -11.53
C GLY A 705 37.70 31.37 -10.55
N ALA A 706 36.88 32.37 -10.25
CA ALA A 706 35.86 32.30 -9.21
C ALA A 706 34.63 31.47 -9.61
N VAL A 707 34.28 31.44 -10.90
CA VAL A 707 33.12 30.71 -11.43
C VAL A 707 33.53 29.90 -12.65
N ARG A 708 33.15 28.63 -12.69
CA ARG A 708 33.47 27.69 -13.79
C ARG A 708 32.25 26.92 -14.26
N GLY A 709 32.30 26.37 -15.46
CA GLY A 709 31.13 25.69 -16.02
C GLY A 709 31.24 25.38 -17.50
N PHE A 710 30.14 25.01 -18.15
CA PHE A 710 30.14 24.72 -19.58
C PHE A 710 29.29 25.70 -20.38
N ILE A 711 29.65 25.88 -21.66
CA ILE A 711 28.86 26.66 -22.62
C ILE A 711 27.77 25.76 -23.22
N GLU A 712 26.49 26.08 -23.01
CA GLU A 712 25.36 25.26 -23.45
C GLU A 712 25.29 25.13 -24.99
N ASN A 713 25.54 26.23 -25.71
CA ASN A 713 25.57 26.31 -27.17
C ASN A 713 27.00 26.28 -27.74
N SER A 714 27.83 25.37 -27.24
CA SER A 714 29.25 25.23 -27.60
C SER A 714 29.56 25.19 -29.11
N GLY A 715 28.62 24.77 -29.95
CA GLY A 715 28.78 24.78 -31.42
C GLY A 715 28.96 26.17 -32.05
N GLN A 716 28.64 27.25 -31.31
CA GLN A 716 28.88 28.64 -31.73
C GLN A 716 30.29 29.15 -31.36
N VAL A 717 31.07 28.35 -30.62
CA VAL A 717 32.48 28.62 -30.34
C VAL A 717 33.31 27.99 -31.46
N ARG A 718 33.53 28.74 -32.56
CA ARG A 718 34.35 28.28 -33.69
C ARG A 718 35.84 28.45 -33.39
N GLY A 719 36.60 27.37 -33.49
CA GLY A 719 38.08 27.42 -33.54
C GLY A 719 38.82 27.70 -32.24
N GLY A 720 38.14 27.67 -31.08
CA GLY A 720 38.77 27.93 -29.79
C GLY A 720 39.79 26.86 -29.38
N LYS A 721 40.86 27.25 -28.71
CA LYS A 721 41.83 26.38 -28.02
C LYS A 721 41.76 26.63 -26.51
N PRO A 722 42.10 25.64 -25.66
CA PRO A 722 42.34 25.88 -24.24
C PRO A 722 43.28 27.07 -24.04
N GLY A 723 42.86 28.05 -23.24
CA GLY A 723 43.54 29.31 -23.03
C GLY A 723 42.90 30.53 -23.71
N ASP A 724 42.08 30.33 -24.76
CA ASP A 724 41.44 31.47 -25.45
C ASP A 724 40.37 32.14 -24.56
N GLU A 725 40.30 33.46 -24.63
CA GLU A 725 39.31 34.25 -23.89
C GLU A 725 38.13 34.62 -24.78
N LEU A 726 36.91 34.49 -24.25
CA LEU A 726 35.69 34.93 -24.93
C LEU A 726 34.67 35.52 -23.96
N SER A 727 33.80 36.38 -24.48
CA SER A 727 32.65 36.91 -23.74
C SER A 727 31.47 35.94 -23.85
N VAL A 728 30.90 35.56 -22.71
CA VAL A 728 29.73 34.68 -22.61
C VAL A 728 28.73 35.23 -21.62
N HIS A 729 27.45 34.91 -21.83
CA HIS A 729 26.37 35.25 -20.94
C HIS A 729 26.16 34.16 -19.89
N VAL A 730 26.01 34.53 -18.62
CA VAL A 730 25.76 33.58 -17.52
C VAL A 730 24.27 33.29 -17.41
N LYS A 731 23.83 32.12 -17.87
CA LYS A 731 22.41 31.73 -17.89
C LYS A 731 21.90 31.34 -16.50
N SER A 732 22.71 30.59 -15.75
CA SER A 732 22.43 30.22 -14.35
C SER A 732 23.72 29.99 -13.58
N GLN A 733 23.71 30.23 -12.26
CA GLN A 733 24.85 30.01 -11.37
C GLN A 733 24.40 29.38 -10.04
N HIS A 734 25.20 28.45 -9.52
CA HIS A 734 25.04 27.83 -8.21
C HIS A 734 26.42 27.75 -7.53
N GLY A 735 26.70 28.71 -6.63
CA GLY A 735 28.03 28.86 -6.03
C GLY A 735 29.10 29.17 -7.09
N ALA A 736 30.15 28.35 -7.14
CA ALA A 736 31.24 28.46 -8.11
C ALA A 736 30.98 27.74 -9.44
N GLU A 737 29.81 27.13 -9.64
CA GLU A 737 29.42 26.47 -10.90
C GLU A 737 28.35 27.26 -11.65
N ALA A 738 28.50 27.40 -12.98
CA ALA A 738 27.55 28.11 -13.83
C ALA A 738 27.28 27.41 -15.18
N ILE A 739 26.16 27.76 -15.81
CA ILE A 739 25.88 27.45 -17.21
C ILE A 739 26.03 28.73 -18.01
N PHE A 740 26.90 28.70 -19.02
CA PHE A 740 27.19 29.83 -19.89
C PHE A 740 26.52 29.64 -21.25
N GLU A 741 26.26 30.75 -21.93
CA GLU A 741 25.73 30.79 -23.28
C GLU A 741 26.52 31.82 -24.08
N LYS A 742 27.01 31.45 -25.27
CA LYS A 742 27.60 32.41 -26.20
C LYS A 742 26.48 33.13 -26.92
N ARG A 743 26.34 34.45 -26.75
CA ARG A 743 25.39 35.24 -27.52
C ARG A 743 25.99 35.72 -28.84
#